data_AF-A0A239L519-F1
#
_entry.id   AF-A0A239L519-F1
#
_cell.length_a   1.000
_cell.length_b   1.000
_cell.length_c   1.000
_cell.angle_alpha   90.00
_cell.angle_beta   90.00
_cell.angle_gamma   90.00
#
_symmetry.space_group_name_H-M   'P 1'
#
loop_
_entity.id
_entity.type
_entity.pdbx_description
1 polymer ?
#
loop_
_entity_poly.entity_id
_entity_poly.type
_entity_poly.pdbx_seq_one_letter_code
_entity_poly.pdbx_strand_id
1 'polypeptide(L)'
;MPSGDELDDLTAWIRADEPGAPVRSDWRPTRQRFGALTWRGKDALLRLDLDDDGPFLDKFVLEKPARGKEKKPYPRKNSHLALFAAWEFASQGKRTLIFSTQANWVESYGKQVVDLCKRGYLASLLEDEASIARALEVGKEWLGEDHPAVACLKAGVAIHHGRLPSPFLRELEALLSDGVLKVIVASPTLSQGLNLNAAVLLVPALYRASEKIKGEEFANVAGRAGRAFVDVEGLIVHVMFDKVDWRKKEWRKLVASAKARTLKSGLIQIVAEILDRLSREGVLDRHDAWEYLANAREAWRSPAEEAAVAERLAAGAEYDDGDGDDEDGGEDEEETIEEEPLSQIVERLDATVFGLIEALDADRADLPKLLDEALKGSLWARQIAREDEDIAPLHRKIFEARADLIWKTTTAQARRGHFAMGVGLEAGLTIDAMADELAQLLDRADEAALSGEIDELVDALGGLGDRLLFMRPFIPDKANTLPANWKAILRSWVSGEDVAKIGPQNMRAVEDAFTYRLVWALEAIRTRRISLGWSPDTVAGGAAAAVETGVPQFMMSMLIRAGLPSRRAAMAAVEDAKPVFVTPAEMRVWLESDEITAYTDAGDWPTPDTAALWARFRTEALSGGIQKWSVEHYKRLLDIAVAPPAGLYRIVTDEGDGRTWLTTPDYQQVAAFKKPAVDPKPSLFSGRLPGNTRLVEALRVGRGKLRWPQADA
;
A
#
# COMPACT_ATOMS: atom_id res chain seq x y z
N MET A 1 7.93 24.68 0.82
CA MET A 1 9.15 24.05 0.29
C MET A 1 10.27 24.35 1.25
N PRO A 2 11.31 23.50 1.35
CA PRO A 2 12.58 23.91 1.96
C PRO A 2 13.10 25.19 1.29
N SER A 3 13.94 25.94 1.97
CA SER A 3 14.47 27.21 1.45
C SER A 3 15.95 27.37 1.80
N GLY A 4 16.64 28.21 1.02
CA GLY A 4 18.08 28.42 1.18
C GLY A 4 18.87 27.19 0.75
N ASP A 5 20.02 27.04 1.38
CA ASP A 5 21.04 26.01 1.23
C ASP A 5 20.50 24.58 1.00
N GLU A 6 19.48 24.15 1.74
CA GLU A 6 18.90 22.81 1.58
C GLU A 6 18.19 22.59 0.23
N LEU A 7 17.47 23.61 -0.26
CA LEU A 7 16.80 23.54 -1.56
C LEU A 7 17.83 23.67 -2.69
N ASP A 8 18.89 24.44 -2.47
CA ASP A 8 19.96 24.62 -3.43
C ASP A 8 20.75 23.31 -3.61
N ASP A 9 21.05 22.59 -2.52
CA ASP A 9 21.66 21.25 -2.58
C ASP A 9 20.79 20.24 -3.31
N LEU A 10 19.49 20.19 -3.00
CA LEU A 10 18.56 19.29 -3.66
C LEU A 10 18.49 19.60 -5.17
N THR A 11 18.43 20.88 -5.52
CA THR A 11 18.36 21.31 -6.92
C THR A 11 19.64 20.94 -7.66
N ALA A 12 20.80 21.21 -7.06
CA ALA A 12 22.10 20.86 -7.62
C ALA A 12 22.23 19.34 -7.79
N TRP A 13 21.81 18.56 -6.78
CA TRP A 13 21.84 17.10 -6.83
C TRP A 13 20.97 16.52 -7.95
N ILE A 14 19.69 16.92 -8.04
CA ILE A 14 18.77 16.44 -9.09
C ILE A 14 19.25 16.83 -10.49
N ARG A 15 19.90 17.99 -10.62
CA ARG A 15 20.42 18.49 -11.90
C ARG A 15 21.82 17.98 -12.22
N ALA A 16 22.44 17.16 -11.37
CA ALA A 16 23.86 16.79 -11.50
C ALA A 16 24.77 18.01 -11.71
N ASP A 17 24.51 19.08 -10.94
CA ASP A 17 25.20 20.37 -10.97
C ASP A 17 25.10 21.15 -12.30
N GLU A 18 24.22 20.72 -13.23
CA GLU A 18 23.94 21.46 -14.46
C GLU A 18 23.24 22.81 -14.15
N PRO A 19 23.61 23.92 -14.83
CA PRO A 19 23.09 25.24 -14.53
C PRO A 19 21.58 25.32 -14.58
N GLY A 20 20.96 25.89 -13.54
CA GLY A 20 19.56 26.30 -13.54
C GLY A 20 18.96 26.38 -12.14
N ALA A 21 18.08 27.35 -11.93
CA ALA A 21 17.45 27.61 -10.64
C ALA A 21 16.14 26.82 -10.48
N PRO A 22 15.73 26.51 -9.23
CA PRO A 22 14.42 25.93 -8.98
C PRO A 22 13.32 26.96 -9.32
N VAL A 23 12.30 26.54 -10.07
CA VAL A 23 11.12 27.36 -10.31
C VAL A 23 10.25 27.31 -9.05
N ARG A 24 10.07 28.46 -8.40
CA ARG A 24 9.24 28.58 -7.21
C ARG A 24 7.90 29.21 -7.59
N SER A 25 6.82 28.58 -7.17
CA SER A 25 5.46 29.14 -7.26
C SER A 25 4.85 29.11 -5.87
N ASP A 26 4.42 30.27 -5.40
CA ASP A 26 3.61 30.43 -4.19
C ASP A 26 2.11 30.28 -4.48
N TRP A 27 1.73 30.16 -5.76
CA TRP A 27 0.35 29.97 -6.17
C TRP A 27 -0.18 28.63 -5.67
N ARG A 28 -1.34 28.70 -5.03
CA ARG A 28 -2.15 27.53 -4.66
C ARG A 28 -3.59 27.75 -5.14
N PRO A 29 -4.25 26.71 -5.67
CA PRO A 29 -5.65 26.82 -6.09
C PRO A 29 -6.59 27.08 -4.90
N THR A 30 -6.17 26.70 -3.69
CA THR A 30 -6.96 26.83 -2.47
C THR A 30 -6.12 27.50 -1.37
N ARG A 31 -6.68 28.53 -0.71
CA ARG A 31 -6.02 29.23 0.40
C ARG A 31 -6.10 28.38 1.66
N GLN A 32 -5.00 28.23 2.40
CA GLN A 32 -5.01 27.50 3.67
C GLN A 32 -5.18 28.47 4.83
N ARG A 33 -6.14 28.18 5.72
CA ARG A 33 -6.38 28.93 6.95
C ARG A 33 -6.13 28.06 8.17
N PHE A 34 -5.37 28.59 9.13
CA PHE A 34 -5.07 27.91 10.38
C PHE A 34 -5.90 28.52 11.49
N GLY A 35 -6.87 27.76 11.98
CA GLY A 35 -7.82 28.16 13.00
C GLY A 35 -7.70 27.37 14.30
N ALA A 36 -8.64 27.62 15.21
CA ALA A 36 -8.74 26.93 16.49
C ALA A 36 -10.21 26.76 16.90
N LEU A 37 -10.56 25.58 17.41
CA LEU A 37 -11.86 25.31 18.01
C LEU A 37 -11.69 25.15 19.51
N THR A 38 -12.23 26.09 20.29
CA THR A 38 -12.00 26.18 21.73
C THR A 38 -13.30 25.93 22.50
N TRP A 39 -13.32 24.93 23.37
CA TRP A 39 -14.43 24.70 24.29
C TRP A 39 -14.44 25.72 25.43
N ARG A 40 -15.60 26.32 25.70
CA ARG A 40 -15.82 27.31 26.76
C ARG A 40 -16.76 26.81 27.87
N GLY A 41 -16.91 25.48 27.98
CA GLY A 41 -17.77 24.83 28.97
C GLY A 41 -19.20 24.58 28.52
N LYS A 42 -19.82 25.51 27.78
CA LYS A 42 -21.20 25.38 27.26
C LYS A 42 -21.30 25.32 25.74
N ASP A 43 -20.27 25.81 25.07
CA ASP A 43 -20.19 25.85 23.63
C ASP A 43 -18.71 25.90 23.19
N ALA A 44 -18.48 25.75 21.89
CA ALA A 44 -17.19 25.92 21.26
C ALA A 44 -17.16 27.17 20.38
N LEU A 45 -16.10 27.96 20.53
CA LEU A 45 -15.77 29.07 19.64
C LEU A 45 -14.84 28.56 18.53
N LEU A 46 -15.23 28.74 17.27
CA LEU A 46 -14.38 28.45 16.12
C LEU A 46 -13.74 29.74 15.61
N ARG A 47 -12.42 29.87 15.71
CA ARG A 47 -11.64 30.93 15.07
C ARG A 47 -11.05 30.40 13.77
N LEU A 48 -11.10 31.20 12.71
CA LEU A 48 -10.61 30.81 11.39
C LEU A 48 -9.14 31.19 11.17
N ASP A 49 -8.60 32.06 12.02
CA ASP A 49 -7.20 32.50 11.99
C ASP A 49 -6.54 32.27 13.37
N LEU A 50 -5.19 32.34 13.43
CA LEU A 50 -4.41 32.15 14.66
C LEU A 50 -4.42 33.37 15.60
N ASP A 51 -4.81 34.52 15.05
CA ASP A 51 -4.87 35.79 15.75
C ASP A 51 -6.22 35.95 16.48
N ASP A 52 -6.18 36.57 17.65
CA ASP A 52 -7.35 36.73 18.50
C ASP A 52 -8.37 37.75 17.97
N ASP A 53 -7.94 38.60 17.04
CA ASP A 53 -8.77 39.60 16.38
C ASP A 53 -9.31 39.13 15.00
N GLY A 54 -9.02 37.87 14.64
CA GLY A 54 -9.48 37.27 13.39
C GLY A 54 -10.98 36.89 13.36
N PRO A 55 -11.51 36.55 12.17
CA PRO A 55 -12.89 36.10 12.01
C PRO A 55 -13.17 34.82 12.82
N PHE A 56 -14.37 34.78 13.42
CA PHE A 56 -14.81 33.68 14.27
C PHE A 56 -16.29 33.35 14.05
N LEU A 57 -16.65 32.12 14.42
CA LEU A 57 -18.02 31.65 14.56
C LEU A 57 -18.25 31.31 16.03
N ASP A 58 -19.10 32.11 16.68
CA ASP A 58 -19.50 31.89 18.05
C ASP A 58 -20.48 30.71 18.14
N LYS A 59 -20.42 29.96 19.24
CA LYS A 59 -21.34 28.84 19.50
C LYS A 59 -21.39 27.80 18.38
N PHE A 60 -20.25 27.53 17.74
CA PHE A 60 -20.15 26.62 16.60
C PHE A 60 -20.53 25.19 16.96
N VAL A 61 -20.09 24.69 18.11
CA VAL A 61 -20.57 23.42 18.71
C VAL A 61 -21.26 23.74 20.03
N LEU A 62 -22.47 23.27 20.23
CA LEU A 62 -23.22 23.46 21.48
C LEU A 62 -23.14 22.24 22.40
N GLU A 63 -23.17 22.47 23.71
CA GLU A 63 -23.35 21.41 24.70
C GLU A 63 -24.63 20.61 24.41
N LYS A 64 -24.51 19.28 24.31
CA LYS A 64 -25.64 18.37 24.20
C LYS A 64 -25.98 17.86 25.60
N PRO A 65 -27.22 18.04 26.09
CA PRO A 65 -27.62 17.57 27.41
C PRO A 65 -27.52 16.04 27.49
N ALA A 66 -27.26 15.54 28.70
CA ALA A 66 -27.18 14.10 28.94
C ALA A 66 -28.52 13.42 28.60
N ARG A 67 -28.45 12.26 27.95
CA ARG A 67 -29.62 11.46 27.54
C ARG A 67 -29.67 10.13 28.29
N GLY A 68 -30.89 9.63 28.50
CA GLY A 68 -31.13 8.32 29.11
C GLY A 68 -30.54 8.22 30.53
N LYS A 69 -29.68 7.23 30.76
CA LYS A 69 -29.03 6.97 32.06
C LYS A 69 -27.78 7.82 32.31
N GLU A 70 -27.34 8.60 31.33
CA GLU A 70 -26.13 9.41 31.46
C GLU A 70 -26.35 10.64 32.32
N LYS A 71 -25.32 11.04 33.08
CA LYS A 71 -25.37 12.18 34.01
C LYS A 71 -24.62 13.42 33.51
N LYS A 72 -23.63 13.25 32.63
CA LYS A 72 -22.76 14.33 32.15
C LYS A 72 -23.15 14.72 30.71
N PRO A 73 -23.17 16.02 30.35
CA PRO A 73 -23.40 16.44 28.96
C PRO A 73 -22.21 16.08 28.06
N TYR A 74 -22.38 16.26 26.75
CA TYR A 74 -21.31 16.16 25.75
C TYR A 74 -21.03 17.53 25.10
N PRO A 75 -19.83 17.78 24.56
CA PRO A 75 -18.62 16.95 24.61
C PRO A 75 -18.02 16.83 26.03
N ARG A 76 -17.25 15.77 26.27
CA ARG A 76 -16.61 15.46 27.58
C ARG A 76 -15.09 15.42 27.54
N LYS A 77 -14.53 15.28 26.34
CA LYS A 77 -13.11 15.16 26.04
C LYS A 77 -12.87 15.66 24.62
N ASN A 78 -11.61 15.77 24.25
CA ASN A 78 -11.21 16.37 22.98
C ASN A 78 -11.70 15.59 21.75
N SER A 79 -11.69 14.25 21.82
CA SER A 79 -12.20 13.40 20.74
C SER A 79 -13.69 13.63 20.47
N HIS A 80 -14.50 13.76 21.52
CA HIS A 80 -15.93 14.10 21.37
C HIS A 80 -16.10 15.45 20.69
N LEU A 81 -15.37 16.48 21.14
CA LEU A 81 -15.47 17.81 20.53
C LEU A 81 -15.10 17.79 19.04
N ALA A 82 -14.07 17.03 18.67
CA ALA A 82 -13.69 16.85 17.27
C ALA A 82 -14.81 16.18 16.44
N LEU A 83 -15.45 15.12 16.98
CA LEU A 83 -16.58 14.46 16.32
C LEU A 83 -17.77 15.42 16.15
N PHE A 84 -18.19 16.13 17.21
CA PHE A 84 -19.29 17.10 17.08
C PHE A 84 -18.96 18.20 16.07
N ALA A 85 -17.73 18.71 16.04
CA ALA A 85 -17.31 19.68 15.05
C ALA A 85 -17.33 19.13 13.62
N ALA A 86 -16.90 17.88 13.42
CA ALA A 86 -16.94 17.23 12.12
C ALA A 86 -18.37 17.10 11.59
N TRP A 87 -19.34 16.79 12.47
CA TRP A 87 -20.75 16.76 12.12
C TRP A 87 -21.30 18.14 11.74
N GLU A 88 -20.95 19.18 12.50
CA GLU A 88 -21.36 20.55 12.16
C GLU A 88 -20.82 20.97 10.80
N PHE A 89 -19.57 20.66 10.46
CA PHE A 89 -19.01 20.92 9.13
C PHE A 89 -19.66 20.06 8.03
N ALA A 90 -19.85 18.75 8.29
CA ALA A 90 -20.49 17.84 7.34
C ALA A 90 -21.94 18.25 7.01
N SER A 91 -22.68 18.77 8.00
CA SER A 91 -24.04 19.30 7.81
C SER A 91 -24.08 20.51 6.87
N GLN A 92 -22.97 21.22 6.71
CA GLN A 92 -22.80 22.34 5.79
C GLN A 92 -22.23 21.90 4.42
N GLY A 93 -22.22 20.59 4.15
CA GLY A 93 -21.68 20.01 2.91
C GLY A 93 -20.15 19.99 2.84
N LYS A 94 -19.45 20.27 3.94
CA LYS A 94 -17.97 20.27 3.98
C LYS A 94 -17.45 18.90 4.36
N ARG A 95 -16.72 18.26 3.44
CA ARG A 95 -15.96 17.04 3.77
C ARG A 95 -14.92 17.35 4.83
N THR A 96 -14.90 16.56 5.89
CA THR A 96 -14.05 16.79 7.06
C THR A 96 -13.14 15.61 7.31
N LEU A 97 -11.84 15.87 7.47
CA LEU A 97 -10.84 14.91 7.88
C LEU A 97 -10.45 15.18 9.33
N ILE A 98 -10.61 14.19 10.20
CA ILE A 98 -10.06 14.18 11.55
C ILE A 98 -8.71 13.48 11.48
N PHE A 99 -7.65 14.24 11.72
CA PHE A 99 -6.31 13.70 11.81
C PHE A 99 -6.08 13.08 13.19
N SER A 100 -5.91 11.77 13.21
CA SER A 100 -5.42 11.04 14.37
C SER A 100 -3.91 10.90 14.27
N THR A 101 -3.20 11.09 15.36
CA THR A 101 -1.74 10.91 15.38
C THR A 101 -1.33 9.44 15.31
N GLN A 102 -2.20 8.56 15.83
CA GLN A 102 -1.97 7.11 15.92
C GLN A 102 -3.12 6.33 15.28
N ALA A 103 -2.83 5.15 14.74
CA ALA A 103 -3.80 4.29 14.07
C ALA A 103 -4.79 3.62 15.04
N ASN A 104 -4.35 3.13 16.20
CA ASN A 104 -5.22 2.61 17.26
C ASN A 104 -6.31 3.62 17.69
N TRP A 105 -5.99 4.91 17.71
CA TRP A 105 -6.94 5.98 18.01
C TRP A 105 -7.98 6.15 16.91
N VAL A 106 -7.66 5.84 15.64
CA VAL A 106 -8.61 5.88 14.52
C VAL A 106 -9.75 4.88 14.74
N GLU A 107 -9.44 3.65 15.17
CA GLU A 107 -10.46 2.68 15.57
C GLU A 107 -11.26 3.12 16.81
N SER A 108 -10.60 3.72 17.81
CA SER A 108 -11.28 4.28 18.99
C SER A 108 -12.27 5.39 18.62
N TYR A 109 -11.92 6.25 17.66
CA TYR A 109 -12.86 7.20 17.06
C TYR A 109 -14.03 6.48 16.40
N GLY A 110 -13.79 5.39 15.67
CA GLY A 110 -14.85 4.56 15.10
C GLY A 110 -15.82 4.01 16.15
N LYS A 111 -15.30 3.42 17.24
CA LYS A 111 -16.12 2.95 18.37
C LYS A 111 -16.95 4.09 18.98
N GLN A 112 -16.36 5.27 19.15
CA GLN A 112 -17.05 6.46 19.65
C GLN A 112 -18.15 6.95 18.70
N VAL A 113 -17.92 6.92 17.38
CA VAL A 113 -18.94 7.28 16.38
C VAL A 113 -20.14 6.35 16.49
N VAL A 114 -19.90 5.03 16.50
CA VAL A 114 -20.97 4.03 16.61
C VAL A 114 -21.78 4.24 17.90
N ASP A 115 -21.12 4.42 19.04
CA ASP A 115 -21.78 4.66 20.33
C ASP A 115 -22.59 5.95 20.34
N LEU A 116 -22.02 7.06 19.86
CA LEU A 116 -22.70 8.37 19.83
C LEU A 116 -23.90 8.39 18.87
N CYS A 117 -23.81 7.71 17.73
CA CYS A 117 -24.93 7.51 16.81
C CYS A 117 -26.03 6.64 17.45
N LYS A 118 -25.66 5.51 18.07
CA LYS A 118 -26.61 4.60 18.75
C LYS A 118 -27.35 5.31 19.90
N ARG A 119 -26.69 6.21 20.62
CA ARG A 119 -27.29 7.03 21.69
C ARG A 119 -28.03 8.28 21.17
N GLY A 120 -27.98 8.53 19.86
CA GLY A 120 -28.67 9.62 19.17
C GLY A 120 -28.03 11.00 19.37
N TYR A 121 -26.78 11.09 19.85
CA TYR A 121 -26.07 12.37 19.93
C TYR A 121 -25.58 12.85 18.56
N LEU A 122 -25.27 11.91 17.68
CA LEU A 122 -24.92 12.15 16.29
C LEU A 122 -25.98 11.50 15.39
N ALA A 123 -26.36 12.19 14.31
CA ALA A 123 -27.24 11.63 13.28
C ALA A 123 -26.40 10.91 12.22
N SER A 124 -26.98 9.99 11.44
CA SER A 124 -26.26 9.49 10.27
C SER A 124 -26.02 10.62 9.26
N LEU A 125 -24.81 10.68 8.71
CA LEU A 125 -24.45 11.59 7.62
C LEU A 125 -24.72 10.97 6.23
N LEU A 126 -25.03 9.69 6.20
CA LEU A 126 -25.31 8.91 5.01
C LEU A 126 -26.69 9.27 4.46
N GLU A 127 -26.77 9.48 3.15
CA GLU A 127 -28.01 9.82 2.46
C GLU A 127 -28.74 8.58 1.93
N ASP A 128 -27.98 7.61 1.44
CA ASP A 128 -28.50 6.37 0.85
C ASP A 128 -27.67 5.15 1.31
N GLU A 129 -28.31 4.19 1.97
CA GLU A 129 -27.66 2.95 2.42
C GLU A 129 -27.30 2.02 1.26
N ALA A 130 -28.01 2.09 0.13
CA ALA A 130 -27.69 1.28 -1.04
C ALA A 130 -26.30 1.62 -1.61
N SER A 131 -25.86 2.88 -1.46
CA SER A 131 -24.55 3.33 -1.93
C SER A 131 -23.36 2.64 -1.23
N ILE A 132 -23.54 2.18 0.02
CA ILE A 132 -22.48 1.52 0.80
C ILE A 132 -22.61 0.00 0.88
N ALA A 133 -23.66 -0.58 0.28
CA ALA A 133 -23.98 -2.01 0.42
C ALA A 133 -22.79 -2.92 0.07
N ARG A 134 -22.07 -2.58 -1.01
CA ARG A 134 -20.87 -3.31 -1.44
C ARG A 134 -19.73 -3.22 -0.43
N ALA A 135 -19.43 -2.02 0.05
CA ALA A 135 -18.37 -1.82 1.05
C ALA A 135 -18.71 -2.52 2.38
N LEU A 136 -20.00 -2.58 2.76
CA LEU A 136 -20.45 -3.36 3.91
C LEU A 136 -20.25 -4.86 3.70
N GLU A 137 -20.61 -5.40 2.54
CA GLU A 137 -20.43 -6.83 2.23
C GLU A 137 -18.95 -7.23 2.26
N VAL A 138 -18.10 -6.47 1.55
CA VAL A 138 -16.64 -6.68 1.54
C VAL A 138 -16.05 -6.50 2.94
N GLY A 139 -16.46 -5.44 3.65
CA GLY A 139 -15.99 -5.18 5.01
C GLY A 139 -16.34 -6.32 5.97
N LYS A 140 -17.56 -6.86 5.91
CA LYS A 140 -17.96 -8.00 6.74
C LYS A 140 -17.10 -9.23 6.46
N GLU A 141 -16.81 -9.52 5.20
CA GLU A 141 -16.01 -10.69 4.82
C GLU A 141 -14.54 -10.60 5.25
N TRP A 142 -13.95 -9.41 5.17
CA TRP A 142 -12.52 -9.20 5.42
C TRP A 142 -12.17 -8.75 6.84
N LEU A 143 -13.09 -8.07 7.54
CA LEU A 143 -12.86 -7.50 8.88
C LEU A 143 -13.85 -8.02 9.93
N GLY A 144 -15.00 -8.54 9.52
CA GLY A 144 -16.12 -8.87 10.41
C GLY A 144 -17.15 -7.73 10.56
N GLU A 145 -18.38 -8.10 10.90
CA GLU A 145 -19.52 -7.15 10.96
C GLU A 145 -19.39 -6.08 12.06
N ASP A 146 -18.82 -6.46 13.20
CA ASP A 146 -18.67 -5.56 14.36
C ASP A 146 -17.42 -4.68 14.27
N HIS A 147 -16.60 -4.84 13.24
CA HIS A 147 -15.38 -4.06 13.09
C HIS A 147 -15.73 -2.56 12.98
N PRO A 148 -15.08 -1.65 13.74
CA PRO A 148 -15.44 -0.23 13.76
C PRO A 148 -15.45 0.43 12.38
N ALA A 149 -14.54 0.03 11.49
CA ALA A 149 -14.49 0.56 10.12
C ALA A 149 -15.74 0.19 9.29
N VAL A 150 -16.29 -1.00 9.48
CA VAL A 150 -17.50 -1.48 8.79
C VAL A 150 -18.74 -0.83 9.39
N ALA A 151 -18.85 -0.82 10.71
CA ALA A 151 -19.98 -0.22 11.42
C ALA A 151 -20.12 1.29 11.16
N CYS A 152 -19.01 2.01 11.00
CA CYS A 152 -19.00 3.46 10.74
C CYS A 152 -19.54 3.85 9.36
N LEU A 153 -19.53 2.95 8.37
CA LEU A 153 -20.07 3.25 7.04
C LEU A 153 -21.54 3.68 7.12
N LYS A 154 -22.34 3.02 7.98
CA LYS A 154 -23.75 3.35 8.22
C LYS A 154 -23.97 4.75 8.82
N ALA A 155 -22.93 5.34 9.43
CA ALA A 155 -22.94 6.70 9.92
C ALA A 155 -22.45 7.73 8.89
N GLY A 156 -22.00 7.30 7.70
CA GLY A 156 -21.39 8.15 6.68
C GLY A 156 -19.94 8.54 7.01
N VAL A 157 -19.25 7.70 7.80
CA VAL A 157 -17.88 7.94 8.29
C VAL A 157 -16.91 6.87 7.77
N ALA A 158 -15.77 7.31 7.24
CA ALA A 158 -14.65 6.45 6.87
C ALA A 158 -13.62 6.39 7.99
N ILE A 159 -13.28 5.17 8.42
CA ILE A 159 -12.13 4.87 9.29
C ILE A 159 -11.02 4.36 8.37
N HIS A 160 -9.88 5.03 8.34
CA HIS A 160 -8.83 4.75 7.35
C HIS A 160 -7.43 4.65 7.98
N HIS A 161 -6.78 3.50 7.82
CA HIS A 161 -5.37 3.26 8.15
C HIS A 161 -4.79 2.18 7.22
N GLY A 162 -3.45 2.13 7.10
CA GLY A 162 -2.76 1.27 6.14
C GLY A 162 -2.86 -0.24 6.38
N ARG A 163 -3.40 -0.68 7.53
CA ARG A 163 -3.59 -2.11 7.86
C ARG A 163 -4.92 -2.68 7.36
N LEU A 164 -5.87 -1.83 6.97
CA LEU A 164 -7.14 -2.33 6.43
C LEU A 164 -6.90 -3.17 5.16
N PRO A 165 -7.60 -4.29 4.97
CA PRO A 165 -7.44 -5.15 3.80
C PRO A 165 -7.64 -4.39 2.49
N SER A 166 -6.75 -4.59 1.53
CA SER A 166 -6.78 -3.94 0.21
C SER A 166 -8.15 -3.99 -0.48
N PRO A 167 -8.90 -5.13 -0.46
CA PRO A 167 -10.26 -5.16 -1.02
C PRO A 167 -11.22 -4.16 -0.37
N PHE A 168 -11.19 -4.03 0.97
CA PHE A 168 -12.02 -3.07 1.70
C PHE A 168 -11.56 -1.63 1.47
N LEU A 169 -10.24 -1.38 1.44
CA LEU A 169 -9.68 -0.05 1.14
C LEU A 169 -10.15 0.45 -0.24
N ARG A 170 -10.10 -0.38 -1.28
CA ARG A 170 -10.57 0.01 -2.63
C ARG A 170 -12.04 0.43 -2.64
N GLU A 171 -12.88 -0.26 -1.86
CA GLU A 171 -14.28 0.11 -1.69
C GLU A 171 -14.45 1.44 -0.94
N LEU A 172 -13.72 1.60 0.16
CA LEU A 172 -13.72 2.83 0.96
C LEU A 172 -13.25 4.04 0.13
N GLU A 173 -12.21 3.88 -0.67
CA GLU A 173 -11.65 4.90 -1.55
C GLU A 173 -12.64 5.32 -2.65
N ALA A 174 -13.37 4.36 -3.25
CA ALA A 174 -14.43 4.66 -4.21
C ALA A 174 -15.53 5.53 -3.58
N LEU A 175 -16.02 5.15 -2.39
CA LEU A 175 -17.04 5.91 -1.66
C LEU A 175 -16.56 7.33 -1.28
N LEU A 176 -15.28 7.47 -0.98
CA LEU A 176 -14.66 8.77 -0.68
C LEU A 176 -14.49 9.61 -1.94
N SER A 177 -14.12 9.01 -3.07
CA SER A 177 -14.06 9.69 -4.38
C SER A 177 -15.44 10.23 -4.76
N ASP A 178 -16.47 9.39 -4.65
CA ASP A 178 -17.86 9.72 -5.00
C ASP A 178 -18.53 10.67 -4.00
N GLY A 179 -17.92 10.87 -2.82
CA GLY A 179 -18.40 11.79 -1.80
C GLY A 179 -19.59 11.30 -0.98
N VAL A 180 -19.82 9.99 -1.00
CA VAL A 180 -20.80 9.31 -0.14
C VAL A 180 -20.45 9.47 1.33
N LEU A 181 -19.16 9.29 1.68
CA LEU A 181 -18.67 9.43 3.05
C LEU A 181 -18.17 10.86 3.30
N LYS A 182 -18.74 11.53 4.31
CA LYS A 182 -18.56 12.98 4.55
C LYS A 182 -17.49 13.28 5.61
N VAL A 183 -17.27 12.34 6.53
CA VAL A 183 -16.24 12.44 7.58
C VAL A 183 -15.25 11.31 7.41
N ILE A 184 -13.97 11.65 7.50
CA ILE A 184 -12.86 10.69 7.48
C ILE A 184 -12.12 10.80 8.80
N VAL A 185 -11.76 9.69 9.40
CA VAL A 185 -10.77 9.62 10.49
C VAL A 185 -9.59 8.82 9.97
N ALA A 186 -8.39 9.41 9.98
CA ALA A 186 -7.20 8.74 9.45
C ALA A 186 -5.93 9.07 10.25
N SER A 187 -4.97 8.13 10.20
CA SER A 187 -3.61 8.26 10.74
C SER A 187 -2.66 8.96 9.74
N PRO A 188 -1.41 9.31 10.12
CA PRO A 188 -0.42 9.91 9.21
C PRO A 188 -0.02 8.97 8.07
N THR A 189 -0.04 7.65 8.32
CA THR A 189 0.23 6.53 7.40
C THR A 189 -0.86 6.34 6.33
N LEU A 190 -1.28 7.45 5.74
CA LEU A 190 -2.07 7.45 4.51
C LEU A 190 -1.16 6.97 3.38
N SER A 191 -1.42 5.76 2.88
CA SER A 191 -0.78 5.16 1.71
C SER A 191 -0.41 6.20 0.66
N GLN A 192 0.84 6.15 0.19
CA GLN A 192 1.29 6.96 -0.94
C GLN A 192 0.41 6.64 -2.15
N GLY A 193 -0.44 7.58 -2.55
CA GLY A 193 -1.36 7.42 -3.68
C GLY A 193 -2.78 7.86 -3.40
N LEU A 194 -3.21 7.94 -2.14
CA LEU A 194 -4.58 8.34 -1.83
C LEU A 194 -4.75 9.86 -1.70
N ASN A 195 -5.54 10.43 -2.60
CA ASN A 195 -5.89 11.85 -2.64
C ASN A 195 -7.06 12.18 -1.68
N LEU A 196 -6.91 11.88 -0.38
CA LEU A 196 -7.88 12.27 0.66
C LEU A 196 -7.84 13.78 0.92
N ASN A 197 -8.31 14.57 -0.05
CA ASN A 197 -8.50 16.00 0.16
C ASN A 197 -9.85 16.24 0.84
N ALA A 198 -9.83 17.07 1.89
CA ALA A 198 -11.02 17.47 2.64
C ALA A 198 -11.09 19.00 2.71
N ALA A 199 -12.29 19.57 2.75
CA ALA A 199 -12.46 21.01 2.91
C ALA A 199 -11.96 21.47 4.30
N VAL A 200 -12.09 20.60 5.31
CA VAL A 200 -11.69 20.86 6.69
C VAL A 200 -10.81 19.75 7.21
N LEU A 201 -9.71 20.12 7.86
CA LEU A 201 -8.84 19.24 8.64
C LEU A 201 -8.96 19.61 10.12
N LEU A 202 -9.45 18.68 10.93
CA LEU A 202 -9.49 18.78 12.39
C LEU A 202 -8.26 18.09 12.97
N VAL A 203 -7.58 18.77 13.89
CA VAL A 203 -6.35 18.29 14.54
C VAL A 203 -6.62 18.21 16.04
N PRO A 204 -7.04 17.07 16.60
CA PRO A 204 -7.36 16.93 18.02
C PRO A 204 -6.11 16.77 18.90
N ALA A 205 -5.02 16.24 18.36
CA ALA A 205 -3.78 16.05 19.11
C ALA A 205 -2.59 16.60 18.32
N LEU A 206 -1.59 17.11 19.05
CA LEU A 206 -0.32 17.59 18.51
C LEU A 206 0.86 16.73 18.96
N TYR A 207 0.57 15.70 19.76
CA TYR A 207 1.55 14.85 20.43
C TYR A 207 1.19 13.38 20.20
N ARG A 208 2.22 12.55 20.22
CA ARG A 208 2.23 11.10 20.05
C ARG A 208 3.27 10.60 21.04
N ALA A 209 2.93 9.62 21.89
CA ALA A 209 3.86 9.06 22.88
C ALA A 209 4.63 10.14 23.70
N SER A 210 3.95 11.23 24.07
CA SER A 210 4.54 12.42 24.74
C SER A 210 5.50 13.27 23.88
N GLU A 211 5.84 12.83 22.68
CA GLU A 211 6.59 13.61 21.70
C GLU A 211 5.68 14.47 20.85
N LYS A 212 6.19 15.63 20.41
CA LYS A 212 5.44 16.53 19.55
C LYS A 212 5.63 16.12 18.09
N ILE A 213 4.55 16.09 17.32
CA ILE A 213 4.61 15.83 15.88
C ILE A 213 5.57 16.80 15.19
N LYS A 214 6.42 16.29 14.31
CA LYS A 214 7.39 17.09 13.55
C LYS A 214 6.66 18.05 12.59
N GLY A 215 7.25 19.23 12.36
CA GLY A 215 6.66 20.25 11.49
C GLY A 215 6.41 19.74 10.06
N GLU A 216 7.30 18.90 9.53
CA GLU A 216 7.21 18.32 8.19
C GLU A 216 6.05 17.34 8.06
N GLU A 217 5.90 16.43 9.02
CA GLU A 217 4.79 15.49 9.10
C GLU A 217 3.46 16.25 9.14
N PHE A 218 3.36 17.25 10.02
CA PHE A 218 2.17 18.09 10.10
C PHE A 218 1.92 18.87 8.80
N ALA A 219 2.97 19.35 8.10
CA ALA A 219 2.84 20.05 6.82
C ALA A 219 2.29 19.15 5.70
N ASN A 220 2.63 17.85 5.70
CA ASN A 220 2.11 16.87 4.76
C ASN A 220 0.61 16.64 4.97
N VAL A 221 0.20 16.48 6.23
CA VAL A 221 -1.21 16.31 6.60
C VAL A 221 -2.01 17.59 6.32
N ALA A 222 -1.50 18.76 6.74
CA ALA A 222 -2.13 20.05 6.48
C ALA A 222 -2.28 20.34 4.98
N GLY A 223 -1.40 19.78 4.14
CA GLY A 223 -1.52 19.84 2.68
C GLY A 223 -2.81 19.23 2.11
N ARG A 224 -3.49 18.35 2.87
CA ARG A 224 -4.74 17.69 2.48
C ARG A 224 -5.99 18.55 2.72
N ALA A 225 -5.83 19.71 3.37
CA ALA A 225 -6.91 20.66 3.57
C ALA A 225 -7.09 21.57 2.34
N GLY A 226 -8.30 21.53 1.77
CA GLY A 226 -8.72 22.26 0.59
C GLY A 226 -8.61 21.41 -0.68
N ARG A 227 -9.76 21.05 -1.28
CA ARG A 227 -9.79 20.35 -2.58
C ARG A 227 -9.54 21.34 -3.70
N ALA A 228 -8.51 21.08 -4.50
CA ALA A 228 -8.17 21.90 -5.66
C ALA A 228 -9.40 22.08 -6.58
N PHE A 229 -9.66 23.32 -6.96
CA PHE A 229 -10.78 23.73 -7.84
C PHE A 229 -12.19 23.48 -7.31
N VAL A 230 -12.35 22.95 -6.10
CA VAL A 230 -13.67 22.75 -5.46
C VAL A 230 -13.83 23.69 -4.26
N ASP A 231 -12.81 23.74 -3.39
CA ASP A 231 -12.84 24.57 -2.20
C ASP A 231 -12.01 25.85 -2.42
N VAL A 232 -12.59 27.02 -2.09
CA VAL A 232 -11.88 28.32 -2.12
C VAL A 232 -10.84 28.41 -1.01
N GLU A 233 -11.18 27.85 0.16
CA GLU A 233 -10.33 27.81 1.34
C GLU A 233 -10.32 26.40 1.95
N GLY A 234 -9.14 25.95 2.37
CA GLY A 234 -8.92 24.74 3.16
C GLY A 234 -8.69 25.14 4.61
N LEU A 235 -9.53 24.66 5.52
CA LEU A 235 -9.50 25.05 6.92
C LEU A 235 -8.79 24.00 7.77
N ILE A 236 -7.73 24.37 8.48
CA ILE A 236 -7.01 23.50 9.41
C ILE A 236 -7.26 23.99 10.83
N VAL A 237 -7.89 23.19 11.68
CA VAL A 237 -8.37 23.61 13.00
C VAL A 237 -7.78 22.72 14.10
N HIS A 238 -7.05 23.32 15.05
CA HIS A 238 -6.71 22.61 16.28
C HIS A 238 -7.92 22.58 17.23
N VAL A 239 -8.30 21.38 17.70
CA VAL A 239 -9.43 21.17 18.61
C VAL A 239 -8.92 21.18 20.05
N MET A 240 -9.52 22.03 20.90
CA MET A 240 -9.09 22.29 22.28
C MET A 240 -10.27 22.25 23.25
N PHE A 241 -10.50 21.09 23.87
CA PHE A 241 -11.50 20.91 24.92
C PHE A 241 -11.01 21.40 26.29
N ASP A 242 -9.72 21.22 26.57
CA ASP A 242 -9.07 21.57 27.84
C ASP A 242 -7.69 22.21 27.60
N LYS A 243 -7.08 22.74 28.67
CA LYS A 243 -5.72 23.33 28.66
C LYS A 243 -5.51 24.31 27.49
N VAL A 244 -6.54 25.12 27.20
CA VAL A 244 -6.66 25.93 25.98
C VAL A 244 -5.43 26.81 25.75
N ASP A 245 -4.97 27.54 26.76
CA ASP A 245 -3.84 28.47 26.60
C ASP A 245 -2.54 27.76 26.22
N TRP A 246 -2.27 26.62 26.85
CA TRP A 246 -1.11 25.79 26.53
C TRP A 246 -1.22 25.20 25.12
N ARG A 247 -2.37 24.58 24.79
CA ARG A 247 -2.62 23.99 23.46
C ARG A 247 -2.49 25.03 22.35
N LYS A 248 -2.98 26.24 22.58
CA LYS A 248 -2.89 27.37 21.63
C LYS A 248 -1.45 27.81 21.40
N LYS A 249 -0.64 27.88 22.47
CA LYS A 249 0.81 28.15 22.35
C LYS A 249 1.51 27.06 21.54
N GLU A 250 1.23 25.79 21.84
CA GLU A 250 1.83 24.65 21.13
C GLU A 250 1.39 24.55 19.67
N TRP A 251 0.15 24.91 19.38
CA TRP A 251 -0.39 25.01 18.02
C TRP A 251 0.36 26.06 17.19
N ARG A 252 0.55 27.28 17.73
CA ARG A 252 1.31 28.33 17.03
C ARG A 252 2.75 27.90 16.74
N LYS A 253 3.40 27.23 17.68
CA LYS A 253 4.75 26.66 17.47
C LYS A 253 4.77 25.62 16.35
N LEU A 254 3.79 24.71 16.32
CA LEU A 254 3.73 23.66 15.29
C LEU A 254 3.45 24.25 13.89
N VAL A 255 2.52 25.21 13.80
CA VAL A 255 2.26 25.89 12.52
C VAL A 255 3.47 26.68 12.05
N ALA A 256 4.25 27.27 12.96
CA ALA A 256 5.50 27.94 12.63
C ALA A 256 6.56 26.94 12.15
N SER A 257 6.76 25.81 12.84
CA SER A 257 7.73 24.80 12.43
C SER A 257 7.35 24.12 11.11
N ALA A 258 6.07 23.92 10.82
CA ALA A 258 5.62 23.34 9.55
C ALA A 258 5.86 24.25 8.33
N LYS A 259 6.03 25.55 8.54
CA LYS A 259 6.49 26.48 7.50
C LYS A 259 8.01 26.35 7.25
N ALA A 260 8.78 26.00 8.28
CA ALA A 260 10.21 25.69 8.20
C ALA A 260 10.41 24.21 7.84
N ARG A 261 10.22 23.86 6.57
CA ARG A 261 10.52 22.50 6.09
C ARG A 261 12.03 22.33 6.04
N THR A 262 12.56 21.32 6.73
CA THR A 262 13.96 20.93 6.58
C THR A 262 14.07 19.80 5.55
N LEU A 263 15.23 19.68 4.92
CA LEU A 263 15.53 18.60 4.00
C LEU A 263 16.92 18.08 4.32
N LYS A 264 16.99 16.88 4.91
CA LYS A 264 18.24 16.23 5.33
C LYS A 264 18.41 14.88 4.65
N SER A 265 19.63 14.58 4.22
CA SER A 265 19.99 13.29 3.66
C SER A 265 19.73 12.16 4.66
N GLY A 266 19.03 11.11 4.23
CA GLY A 266 18.78 9.91 5.05
C GLY A 266 20.09 9.24 5.50
N LEU A 267 21.13 9.29 4.68
CA LEU A 267 22.48 8.80 5.01
C LEU A 267 23.08 9.51 6.23
N ILE A 268 22.86 10.83 6.34
CA ILE A 268 23.36 11.59 7.50
C ILE A 268 22.60 11.16 8.74
N GLN A 269 21.28 10.97 8.65
CA GLN A 269 20.44 10.58 9.79
C GLN A 269 20.84 9.19 10.32
N ILE A 270 20.97 8.19 9.44
CA ILE A 270 21.38 6.82 9.82
C ILE A 270 22.74 6.81 10.49
N VAL A 271 23.74 7.43 9.87
CA VAL A 271 25.11 7.37 10.39
C VAL A 271 25.29 8.20 11.65
N ALA A 272 24.61 9.34 11.77
CA ALA A 272 24.67 10.16 12.99
C ALA A 272 24.10 9.40 14.21
N GLU A 273 22.95 8.72 14.05
CA GLU A 273 22.36 7.92 15.13
C GLU A 273 23.25 6.74 15.51
N ILE A 274 23.83 6.04 14.53
CA ILE A 274 24.80 4.96 14.79
C ILE A 274 26.02 5.50 15.57
N LEU A 275 26.57 6.65 15.19
CA LEU A 275 27.72 7.25 15.88
C LEU A 275 27.38 7.59 17.33
N ASP A 276 26.21 8.18 17.57
CA ASP A 276 25.74 8.50 18.92
C ASP A 276 25.57 7.22 19.77
N ARG A 277 24.92 6.18 19.24
CA ARG A 277 24.77 4.87 19.92
C ARG A 277 26.12 4.24 20.26
N LEU A 278 27.01 4.13 19.28
CA LEU A 278 28.35 3.55 19.47
C LEU A 278 29.18 4.37 20.47
N SER A 279 29.00 5.69 20.52
CA SER A 279 29.63 6.54 21.53
C SER A 279 29.06 6.29 22.93
N ARG A 280 27.73 6.20 23.06
CA ARG A 280 27.07 5.93 24.36
C ARG A 280 27.47 4.57 24.94
N GLU A 281 27.72 3.59 24.09
CA GLU A 281 28.19 2.26 24.47
C GLU A 281 29.70 2.17 24.71
N GLY A 282 30.44 3.26 24.50
CA GLY A 282 31.90 3.30 24.67
C GLY A 282 32.68 2.52 23.61
N VAL A 283 32.05 2.15 22.49
CA VAL A 283 32.72 1.44 21.39
C VAL A 283 33.76 2.36 20.74
N LEU A 284 33.43 3.65 20.59
CA LEU A 284 34.32 4.65 20.00
C LEU A 284 35.45 5.11 20.93
N ASP A 285 35.39 4.79 22.23
CA ASP A 285 36.45 5.10 23.21
C ASP A 285 37.66 4.15 23.08
N ARG A 286 37.50 3.05 22.35
CA ARG A 286 38.55 2.08 22.11
C ARG A 286 39.65 2.66 21.22
N HIS A 287 40.91 2.41 21.57
CA HIS A 287 42.05 2.80 20.72
C HIS A 287 42.03 2.14 19.33
N ASP A 288 41.41 0.97 19.22
CA ASP A 288 41.25 0.14 18.01
C ASP A 288 39.81 0.18 17.46
N ALA A 289 38.98 1.17 17.82
CA ALA A 289 37.54 1.19 17.54
C ALA A 289 37.17 0.87 16.07
N TRP A 290 37.85 1.49 15.11
CA TRP A 290 37.56 1.29 13.68
C TRP A 290 37.99 -0.08 13.17
N GLU A 291 39.12 -0.61 13.67
CA GLU A 291 39.55 -1.97 13.37
C GLU A 291 38.58 -2.98 13.98
N TYR A 292 38.11 -2.73 15.21
CA TYR A 292 37.10 -3.55 15.86
C TYR A 292 35.79 -3.58 15.04
N LEU A 293 35.24 -2.41 14.68
CA LEU A 293 34.03 -2.28 13.87
C LEU A 293 34.15 -2.97 12.49
N ALA A 294 35.31 -2.90 11.84
CA ALA A 294 35.54 -3.52 10.53
C ALA A 294 35.70 -5.05 10.59
N ASN A 295 35.89 -5.63 11.79
CA ASN A 295 36.24 -7.04 11.93
C ASN A 295 35.29 -7.86 12.83
N ALA A 296 34.49 -7.20 13.66
CA ALA A 296 33.61 -7.82 14.65
C ALA A 296 32.14 -7.49 14.37
N ARG A 297 31.31 -8.53 14.23
CA ARG A 297 29.87 -8.36 14.00
C ARG A 297 29.14 -7.88 15.26
N GLU A 298 29.58 -8.37 16.41
CA GLU A 298 29.07 -8.00 17.73
C GLU A 298 29.34 -6.53 18.10
N ALA A 299 30.31 -5.87 17.44
CA ALA A 299 30.61 -4.46 17.64
C ALA A 299 29.47 -3.52 17.19
N TRP A 300 28.51 -4.04 16.43
CA TRP A 300 27.37 -3.30 15.87
C TRP A 300 26.06 -3.66 16.55
N ARG A 301 26.11 -4.20 17.78
CA ARG A 301 24.94 -4.63 18.55
C ARG A 301 25.00 -4.11 19.96
N SER A 302 23.84 -3.70 20.47
CA SER A 302 23.65 -3.39 21.88
C SER A 302 23.14 -4.62 22.63
N PRO A 303 23.90 -5.22 23.56
CA PRO A 303 23.40 -6.35 24.36
C PRO A 303 22.14 -6.01 25.16
N ALA A 304 22.03 -4.77 25.63
CA ALA A 304 20.89 -4.30 26.40
C ALA A 304 19.62 -4.20 25.54
N GLU A 305 19.74 -3.63 24.34
CA GLU A 305 18.59 -3.51 23.42
C GLU A 305 18.18 -4.88 22.86
N GLU A 306 19.13 -5.77 22.57
CA GLU A 306 18.82 -7.14 22.14
C GLU A 306 18.14 -7.95 23.25
N ALA A 307 18.55 -7.79 24.51
CA ALA A 307 17.89 -8.42 25.64
C ALA A 307 16.45 -7.91 25.81
N ALA A 308 16.22 -6.61 25.68
CA ALA A 308 14.88 -6.02 25.74
C ALA A 308 13.97 -6.54 24.62
N VAL A 309 14.52 -6.73 23.42
CA VAL A 309 13.78 -7.30 22.28
C VAL A 309 13.45 -8.78 22.52
N ALA A 310 14.40 -9.57 23.04
CA ALA A 310 14.18 -10.98 23.35
C ALA A 310 13.14 -11.19 24.47
N GLU A 311 13.21 -10.40 25.54
CA GLU A 311 12.24 -10.43 26.64
C GLU A 311 10.83 -10.11 26.13
N ARG A 312 10.70 -9.12 25.25
CA ARG A 312 9.42 -8.78 24.61
C ARG A 312 8.84 -9.96 23.82
N LEU A 313 9.67 -10.63 23.01
CA LEU A 313 9.22 -11.77 22.20
C LEU A 313 8.78 -12.95 23.07
N ALA A 314 9.42 -13.14 24.23
CA ALA A 314 9.01 -14.14 25.20
C ALA A 314 7.70 -13.76 25.92
N ALA A 315 7.51 -12.48 26.26
CA ALA A 315 6.36 -12.01 27.04
C ALA A 315 5.04 -11.95 26.24
N GLY A 316 5.07 -11.65 24.94
CA GLY A 316 3.84 -11.59 24.15
C GLY A 316 3.19 -12.96 23.87
N ALA A 317 3.75 -14.06 24.40
CA ALA A 317 3.10 -15.36 24.46
C ALA A 317 2.07 -15.52 25.60
N GLU A 318 1.98 -14.56 26.54
CA GLU A 318 1.16 -14.69 27.78
C GLU A 318 -0.09 -13.79 27.88
N TYR A 319 -0.48 -13.01 26.87
CA TYR A 319 -1.68 -12.15 26.98
C TYR A 319 -3.01 -12.89 26.75
N ASP A 320 -3.80 -12.97 27.83
CA ASP A 320 -5.15 -13.53 27.97
C ASP A 320 -6.26 -12.47 27.78
N ASP A 321 -7.47 -12.97 27.49
CA ASP A 321 -8.69 -12.40 26.90
C ASP A 321 -9.43 -11.34 27.77
N GLY A 322 -8.73 -10.28 28.18
CA GLY A 322 -9.26 -9.23 29.06
C GLY A 322 -9.76 -7.97 28.35
N ASP A 323 -11.07 -7.82 28.21
CA ASP A 323 -11.78 -6.59 27.82
C ASP A 323 -11.56 -5.49 28.88
N GLY A 324 -10.42 -4.78 28.78
CA GLY A 324 -10.00 -3.71 29.66
C GLY A 324 -9.70 -2.44 28.86
N ASP A 325 -10.35 -1.34 29.25
CA ASP A 325 -10.13 0.05 28.79
C ASP A 325 -8.71 0.58 29.16
N ASP A 326 -7.66 -0.17 28.84
CA ASP A 326 -6.29 0.29 29.03
C ASP A 326 -5.85 1.09 27.79
N GLU A 327 -5.71 2.40 28.01
CA GLU A 327 -5.20 3.41 27.06
C GLU A 327 -3.70 3.19 26.68
N ASP A 328 -3.09 2.05 27.03
CA ASP A 328 -1.70 1.68 26.72
C ASP A 328 -1.64 0.43 25.82
N GLY A 329 -2.30 0.51 24.67
CA GLY A 329 -2.24 -0.50 23.61
C GLY A 329 -1.24 -0.11 22.52
N GLY A 330 -0.07 -0.76 22.56
CA GLY A 330 0.92 -1.01 21.51
C GLY A 330 1.04 -0.05 20.33
N GLU A 331 2.21 0.58 20.22
CA GLU A 331 2.67 1.47 19.15
C GLU A 331 2.49 0.86 17.75
N ASP A 332 1.73 1.56 16.91
CA ASP A 332 1.45 1.19 15.52
C ASP A 332 2.02 2.26 14.56
N GLU A 333 3.33 2.49 14.64
CA GLU A 333 4.02 3.52 13.85
C GLU A 333 5.33 3.00 13.25
N GLU A 334 5.75 3.65 12.15
CA GLU A 334 7.15 3.63 11.72
C GLU A 334 7.97 4.22 12.87
N GLU A 335 8.68 3.37 13.61
CA GLU A 335 9.62 3.80 14.66
C GLU A 335 10.52 4.90 14.08
N THR A 336 10.61 6.02 14.79
CA THR A 336 11.64 7.00 14.46
C THR A 336 12.99 6.31 14.57
N ILE A 337 13.99 6.77 13.82
CA ILE A 337 15.30 6.11 13.85
C ILE A 337 15.91 6.06 15.27
N GLU A 338 15.49 6.96 16.15
CA GLU A 338 15.89 7.03 17.56
C GLU A 338 15.19 5.99 18.46
N GLU A 339 14.05 5.45 18.04
CA GLU A 339 13.30 4.42 18.78
C GLU A 339 13.71 3.00 18.36
N GLU A 340 14.34 2.87 17.19
CA GLU A 340 14.80 1.61 16.66
C GLU A 340 16.01 1.07 17.44
N PRO A 341 16.10 -0.25 17.65
CA PRO A 341 17.30 -0.86 18.18
C PRO A 341 18.47 -0.68 17.19
N LEU A 342 19.69 -0.52 17.71
CA LEU A 342 20.91 -0.30 16.93
C LEU A 342 21.07 -1.30 15.79
N SER A 343 20.75 -2.57 16.04
CA SER A 343 20.78 -3.63 15.04
C SER A 343 19.87 -3.40 13.84
N GLN A 344 18.68 -2.81 14.02
CA GLN A 344 17.75 -2.45 12.94
C GLN A 344 18.26 -1.25 12.14
N ILE A 345 18.84 -0.26 12.80
CA ILE A 345 19.49 0.89 12.14
C ILE A 345 20.70 0.40 11.32
N VAL A 346 21.45 -0.58 11.83
CA VAL A 346 22.56 -1.22 11.15
C VAL A 346 22.10 -2.04 9.93
N GLU A 347 20.94 -2.70 9.99
CA GLU A 347 20.36 -3.36 8.80
C GLU A 347 20.01 -2.34 7.70
N ARG A 348 19.52 -1.14 8.06
CA ARG A 348 19.33 -0.04 7.09
C ARG A 348 20.65 0.45 6.51
N LEU A 349 21.71 0.52 7.32
CA LEU A 349 23.06 0.81 6.84
C LEU A 349 23.56 -0.27 5.87
N ASP A 350 23.28 -1.55 6.12
CA ASP A 350 23.64 -2.63 5.18
C ASP A 350 22.97 -2.47 3.83
N ALA A 351 21.65 -2.28 3.83
CA ALA A 351 20.89 -2.04 2.60
C ALA A 351 21.42 -0.82 1.83
N THR A 352 21.80 0.22 2.56
CA THR A 352 22.45 1.41 2.02
C THR A 352 23.80 1.10 1.39
N VAL A 353 24.67 0.36 2.08
CA VAL A 353 26.00 -0.01 1.58
C VAL A 353 25.89 -0.87 0.32
N PHE A 354 24.96 -1.83 0.28
CA PHE A 354 24.69 -2.61 -0.92
C PHE A 354 24.18 -1.72 -2.08
N GLY A 355 23.32 -0.74 -1.80
CA GLY A 355 22.81 0.19 -2.80
C GLY A 355 23.85 1.20 -3.31
N LEU A 356 24.80 1.61 -2.46
CA LEU A 356 25.90 2.51 -2.86
C LEU A 356 26.95 1.78 -3.69
N ILE A 357 27.25 0.52 -3.34
CA ILE A 357 28.26 -0.30 -4.03
C ILE A 357 27.55 -1.26 -4.98
N GLU A 358 27.13 -0.78 -6.15
CA GLU A 358 26.44 -1.62 -7.15
C GLU A 358 27.30 -2.80 -7.64
N ALA A 359 28.63 -2.62 -7.68
CA ALA A 359 29.60 -3.66 -8.02
C ALA A 359 29.82 -4.63 -6.86
N LEU A 360 28.82 -5.46 -6.57
CA LEU A 360 28.83 -6.39 -5.44
C LEU A 360 29.90 -7.49 -5.54
N ASP A 361 30.50 -7.71 -6.70
CA ASP A 361 31.61 -8.62 -6.95
C ASP A 361 33.00 -7.96 -6.86
N ALA A 362 33.07 -6.66 -6.60
CA ALA A 362 34.32 -5.93 -6.46
C ALA A 362 35.22 -6.47 -5.34
N ASP A 363 36.53 -6.29 -5.49
CA ASP A 363 37.50 -6.64 -4.47
C ASP A 363 37.42 -5.69 -3.29
N ARG A 364 37.71 -6.22 -2.09
CA ARG A 364 37.69 -5.43 -0.85
C ARG A 364 38.60 -4.19 -0.91
N ALA A 365 39.72 -4.28 -1.62
CA ALA A 365 40.67 -3.18 -1.77
C ALA A 365 40.09 -1.98 -2.54
N ASP A 366 39.03 -2.18 -3.34
CA ASP A 366 38.39 -1.14 -4.13
C ASP A 366 37.27 -0.41 -3.38
N LEU A 367 36.84 -0.90 -2.22
CA LEU A 367 35.71 -0.35 -1.47
C LEU A 367 35.83 1.14 -1.14
N PRO A 368 36.99 1.66 -0.66
CA PRO A 368 37.11 3.09 -0.38
C PRO A 368 36.86 3.95 -1.62
N LYS A 369 37.39 3.52 -2.77
CA LYS A 369 37.21 4.20 -4.05
C LYS A 369 35.74 4.16 -4.49
N LEU A 370 35.09 3.00 -4.40
CA LEU A 370 33.69 2.83 -4.81
C LEU A 370 32.74 3.65 -3.94
N LEU A 371 32.97 3.70 -2.63
CA LEU A 371 32.21 4.54 -1.71
C LEU A 371 32.42 6.03 -2.01
N ASP A 372 33.66 6.44 -2.29
CA ASP A 372 33.97 7.82 -2.70
C ASP A 372 33.23 8.21 -3.98
N GLU A 373 33.25 7.34 -4.99
CA GLU A 373 32.54 7.55 -6.25
C GLU A 373 31.04 7.63 -6.06
N ALA A 374 30.44 6.75 -5.25
CA ALA A 374 29.01 6.72 -4.97
C ALA A 374 28.54 7.93 -4.14
N LEU A 375 29.34 8.38 -3.17
CA LEU A 375 29.01 9.53 -2.34
C LEU A 375 29.27 10.86 -3.06
N LYS A 376 30.17 10.89 -4.04
CA LYS A 376 30.50 12.11 -4.78
C LYS A 376 29.27 12.66 -5.49
N GLY A 377 28.98 13.94 -5.25
CA GLY A 377 27.83 14.57 -5.87
C GLY A 377 26.50 13.96 -5.41
N SER A 378 26.46 13.29 -4.26
CA SER A 378 25.23 12.91 -3.57
C SER A 378 24.67 14.06 -2.72
N LEU A 379 23.42 13.93 -2.28
CA LEU A 379 22.86 14.86 -1.29
C LEU A 379 23.63 14.82 0.04
N TRP A 380 24.14 13.65 0.44
CA TRP A 380 25.02 13.52 1.62
C TRP A 380 26.27 14.39 1.49
N ALA A 381 26.99 14.30 0.36
CA ALA A 381 28.25 15.04 0.19
C ALA A 381 28.05 16.57 0.20
N ARG A 382 26.92 17.05 -0.35
CA ARG A 382 26.62 18.50 -0.34
C ARG A 382 26.30 19.01 1.07
N GLN A 383 25.52 18.26 1.82
CA GLN A 383 25.08 18.67 3.14
C GLN A 383 26.17 18.49 4.20
N ILE A 384 26.89 17.37 4.19
CA ILE A 384 27.93 17.07 5.17
C ILE A 384 29.12 18.04 5.07
N ALA A 385 29.34 18.65 3.90
CA ALA A 385 30.40 19.63 3.68
C ALA A 385 30.19 20.96 4.40
N ARG A 386 28.98 21.20 4.94
CA ARG A 386 28.66 22.38 5.76
C ARG A 386 28.71 22.11 7.26
N GLU A 387 28.83 20.85 7.66
CA GLU A 387 29.02 20.48 9.07
C GLU A 387 30.48 20.74 9.48
N ASP A 388 30.78 20.59 10.77
CA ASP A 388 32.15 20.75 11.28
C ASP A 388 33.13 19.80 10.54
N GLU A 389 34.38 20.26 10.35
CA GLU A 389 35.39 19.56 9.53
C GLU A 389 35.65 18.10 9.98
N ASP A 390 35.38 17.79 11.26
CA ASP A 390 35.59 16.47 11.85
C ASP A 390 34.44 15.47 11.58
N ILE A 391 33.26 15.94 11.17
CA ILE A 391 32.05 15.10 11.03
C ILE A 391 32.09 14.26 9.75
N ALA A 392 32.43 14.88 8.60
CA ALA A 392 32.45 14.17 7.33
C ALA A 392 33.43 12.96 7.31
N PRO A 393 34.66 13.07 7.87
CA PRO A 393 35.55 11.92 8.02
C PRO A 393 34.98 10.80 8.89
N LEU A 394 34.27 11.11 9.98
CA LEU A 394 33.66 10.08 10.84
C LEU A 394 32.57 9.29 10.11
N HIS A 395 31.73 9.98 9.34
CA HIS A 395 30.70 9.31 8.53
C HIS A 395 31.32 8.34 7.51
N ARG A 396 32.40 8.76 6.84
CA ARG A 396 33.13 7.91 5.88
C ARG A 396 33.66 6.65 6.54
N LYS A 397 34.27 6.77 7.73
CA LYS A 397 34.77 5.61 8.48
C LYS A 397 33.68 4.61 8.85
N ILE A 398 32.46 5.06 9.14
CA ILE A 398 31.32 4.15 9.38
C ILE A 398 30.96 3.36 8.11
N PHE A 399 30.84 4.03 6.97
CA PHE A 399 30.58 3.34 5.69
C PHE A 399 31.68 2.35 5.34
N GLU A 400 32.94 2.77 5.46
CA GLU A 400 34.12 1.93 5.19
C GLU A 400 34.17 0.72 6.11
N ALA A 401 34.07 0.92 7.43
CA ALA A 401 34.11 -0.17 8.40
C ALA A 401 32.97 -1.18 8.16
N ARG A 402 31.77 -0.69 7.84
CA ARG A 402 30.63 -1.58 7.58
C ARG A 402 30.77 -2.33 6.26
N ALA A 403 31.17 -1.64 5.18
CA ALA A 403 31.41 -2.27 3.89
C ALA A 403 32.52 -3.34 3.97
N ASP A 404 33.61 -3.04 4.67
CA ASP A 404 34.70 -3.98 4.93
C ASP A 404 34.21 -5.24 5.64
N LEU A 405 33.42 -5.07 6.70
CA LEU A 405 32.87 -6.18 7.46
C LEU A 405 31.96 -7.06 6.59
N ILE A 406 31.08 -6.46 5.78
CA ILE A 406 30.22 -7.17 4.84
C ILE A 406 31.08 -7.96 3.86
N TRP A 407 32.03 -7.32 3.16
CA TRP A 407 32.87 -7.97 2.14
C TRP A 407 33.78 -9.06 2.69
N LYS A 408 34.29 -8.89 3.92
CA LYS A 408 35.09 -9.90 4.61
C LYS A 408 34.28 -11.14 4.97
N THR A 409 33.02 -10.96 5.33
CA THR A 409 32.17 -12.05 5.88
C THR A 409 31.39 -12.79 4.81
N THR A 410 31.26 -12.21 3.61
CA THR A 410 30.38 -12.71 2.55
C THR A 410 31.13 -12.99 1.26
N THR A 411 30.57 -13.87 0.43
CA THR A 411 30.99 -14.02 -0.97
C THR A 411 30.22 -13.05 -1.87
N ALA A 412 30.71 -12.81 -3.09
CA ALA A 412 29.98 -12.02 -4.09
C ALA A 412 28.59 -12.61 -4.41
N GLN A 413 28.45 -13.94 -4.33
CA GLN A 413 27.17 -14.61 -4.49
C GLN A 413 26.22 -14.30 -3.33
N ALA A 414 26.70 -14.41 -2.08
CA ALA A 414 25.91 -14.08 -0.90
C ALA A 414 25.44 -12.62 -0.91
N ARG A 415 26.32 -11.66 -1.24
CA ARG A 415 25.95 -10.23 -1.32
C ARG A 415 24.85 -9.95 -2.33
N ARG A 416 24.93 -10.55 -3.54
CA ARG A 416 23.86 -10.44 -4.54
C ARG A 416 22.54 -10.99 -4.01
N GLY A 417 22.59 -12.12 -3.30
CA GLY A 417 21.43 -12.70 -2.64
C GLY A 417 20.83 -11.79 -1.56
N HIS A 418 21.66 -11.25 -0.66
CA HIS A 418 21.22 -10.36 0.44
C HIS A 418 20.61 -9.07 -0.10
N PHE A 419 21.25 -8.44 -1.08
CA PHE A 419 20.73 -7.24 -1.75
C PHE A 419 19.40 -7.52 -2.46
N ALA A 420 19.31 -8.64 -3.19
CA ALA A 420 18.08 -9.01 -3.89
C ALA A 420 16.91 -9.29 -2.93
N MET A 421 17.20 -9.80 -1.73
CA MET A 421 16.20 -9.96 -0.66
C MET A 421 15.79 -8.65 0.01
N GLY A 422 16.61 -7.60 -0.11
CA GLY A 422 16.44 -6.36 0.65
C GLY A 422 16.69 -6.54 2.15
N VAL A 423 17.60 -7.44 2.54
CA VAL A 423 17.94 -7.71 3.94
C VAL A 423 19.41 -7.38 4.25
N GLY A 424 19.69 -7.05 5.52
CA GLY A 424 21.05 -6.79 5.99
C GLY A 424 21.91 -8.04 6.15
N LEU A 425 23.15 -7.84 6.60
CA LEU A 425 24.18 -8.89 6.73
C LEU A 425 23.74 -10.05 7.63
N GLU A 426 23.16 -9.75 8.80
CA GLU A 426 22.84 -10.78 9.79
C GLU A 426 21.66 -11.65 9.37
N ALA A 427 20.59 -11.01 8.90
CA ALA A 427 19.44 -11.70 8.33
C ALA A 427 19.87 -12.53 7.11
N GLY A 428 20.67 -11.95 6.22
CA GLY A 428 21.20 -12.63 5.03
C GLY A 428 22.02 -13.88 5.36
N LEU A 429 22.96 -13.78 6.30
CA LEU A 429 23.76 -14.93 6.75
C LEU A 429 22.92 -16.02 7.42
N THR A 430 21.90 -15.62 8.19
CA THR A 430 20.97 -16.55 8.83
C THR A 430 20.18 -17.31 7.78
N ILE A 431 19.62 -16.63 6.78
CA ILE A 431 18.90 -17.24 5.65
C ILE A 431 19.82 -18.15 4.83
N ASP A 432 21.05 -17.72 4.57
CA ASP A 432 22.03 -18.53 3.83
C ASP A 432 22.31 -19.86 4.52
N ALA A 433 22.40 -19.87 5.85
CA ALA A 433 22.66 -21.08 6.63
C ALA A 433 21.51 -22.11 6.57
N MET A 434 20.29 -21.68 6.25
CA MET A 434 19.10 -22.52 6.13
C MET A 434 18.52 -22.55 4.70
N ALA A 435 19.30 -22.13 3.69
CA ALA A 435 18.79 -21.89 2.35
C ALA A 435 18.16 -23.13 1.68
N ASP A 436 18.77 -24.31 1.86
CA ASP A 436 18.25 -25.56 1.27
C ASP A 436 16.93 -25.99 1.90
N GLU A 437 16.82 -25.85 3.23
CA GLU A 437 15.58 -26.16 3.97
C GLU A 437 14.45 -25.20 3.58
N LEU A 438 14.74 -23.89 3.56
CA LEU A 438 13.78 -22.87 3.16
C LEU A 438 13.32 -23.04 1.71
N ALA A 439 14.22 -23.41 0.80
CA ALA A 439 13.87 -23.68 -0.59
C ALA A 439 12.91 -24.87 -0.73
N GLN A 440 13.19 -25.97 -0.02
CA GLN A 440 12.32 -27.16 -0.03
C GLN A 440 10.93 -26.85 0.54
N LEU A 441 10.85 -26.12 1.65
CA LEU A 441 9.57 -25.71 2.23
C LEU A 441 8.80 -24.78 1.30
N LEU A 442 9.46 -23.82 0.65
CA LEU A 442 8.83 -22.90 -0.30
C LEU A 442 8.30 -23.64 -1.54
N ASP A 443 9.07 -24.58 -2.10
CA ASP A 443 8.63 -25.38 -3.24
C ASP A 443 7.43 -26.26 -2.89
N ARG A 444 7.43 -26.91 -1.72
CA ARG A 444 6.28 -27.66 -1.19
C ARG A 444 5.05 -26.76 -1.04
N ALA A 445 5.23 -25.56 -0.50
CA ALA A 445 4.13 -24.61 -0.32
C ALA A 445 3.57 -24.13 -1.67
N ASP A 446 4.42 -23.82 -2.65
CA ASP A 446 3.98 -23.40 -3.99
C ASP A 446 3.24 -24.53 -4.72
N GLU A 447 3.72 -25.78 -4.63
CA GLU A 447 3.03 -26.95 -5.19
C GLU A 447 1.68 -27.23 -4.51
N ALA A 448 1.61 -27.12 -3.19
CA ALA A 448 0.37 -27.28 -2.42
C ALA A 448 -0.64 -26.18 -2.77
N ALA A 449 -0.19 -24.93 -2.93
CA ALA A 449 -1.05 -23.82 -3.36
C ALA A 449 -1.54 -23.97 -4.81
N LEU A 450 -0.80 -24.64 -5.69
CA LEU A 450 -1.28 -24.92 -7.06
C LEU A 450 -2.32 -26.02 -7.09
N SER A 451 -2.10 -27.09 -6.33
CA SER A 451 -2.97 -28.26 -6.25
C SER A 451 -4.21 -28.04 -5.37
N GLY A 452 -4.16 -27.09 -4.44
CA GLY A 452 -5.22 -26.84 -3.45
C GLY A 452 -5.13 -27.76 -2.22
N GLU A 453 -3.99 -28.41 -1.97
CA GLU A 453 -3.76 -29.31 -0.84
C GLU A 453 -3.53 -28.50 0.46
N ILE A 454 -4.62 -28.18 1.15
CA ILE A 454 -4.63 -27.27 2.31
C ILE A 454 -3.68 -27.74 3.42
N ASP A 455 -3.70 -29.03 3.77
CA ASP A 455 -2.90 -29.56 4.88
C ASP A 455 -1.39 -29.42 4.63
N GLU A 456 -0.97 -29.72 3.40
CA GLU A 456 0.43 -29.59 2.99
C GLU A 456 0.85 -28.12 2.91
N LEU A 457 -0.02 -27.25 2.38
CA LEU A 457 0.23 -25.81 2.33
C LEU A 457 0.43 -25.23 3.73
N VAL A 458 -0.44 -25.58 4.68
CA VAL A 458 -0.37 -25.12 6.07
C VAL A 458 0.87 -25.66 6.79
N ASP A 459 1.24 -26.93 6.58
CA ASP A 459 2.46 -27.51 7.16
C ASP A 459 3.71 -26.79 6.66
N ALA A 460 3.84 -26.61 5.34
CA ALA A 460 4.98 -25.95 4.72
C ALA A 460 5.10 -24.47 5.15
N LEU A 461 3.98 -23.73 5.13
CA LEU A 461 3.93 -22.34 5.60
C LEU A 461 4.21 -22.21 7.10
N GLY A 462 3.70 -23.14 7.92
CA GLY A 462 3.99 -23.19 9.35
C GLY A 462 5.47 -23.45 9.62
N GLY A 463 6.09 -24.33 8.82
CA GLY A 463 7.53 -24.56 8.82
C GLY A 463 8.31 -23.29 8.50
N LEU A 464 7.95 -22.57 7.43
CA LEU A 464 8.58 -21.30 7.06
C LEU A 464 8.42 -20.23 8.15
N GLY A 465 7.22 -20.11 8.73
CA GLY A 465 6.91 -19.19 9.82
C GLY A 465 7.77 -19.43 11.07
N ASP A 466 7.98 -20.70 11.46
CA ASP A 466 8.85 -21.07 12.61
C ASP A 466 10.29 -20.56 12.46
N ARG A 467 10.81 -20.47 11.23
CA ARG A 467 12.19 -20.02 10.97
C ARG A 467 12.26 -18.51 10.81
N LEU A 468 11.26 -17.91 10.15
CA LEU A 468 11.35 -16.55 9.64
C LEU A 468 10.67 -15.52 10.57
N LEU A 469 9.49 -15.80 11.13
CA LEU A 469 8.73 -14.81 11.93
C LEU A 469 9.36 -14.47 13.29
N PHE A 470 10.46 -15.13 13.65
CA PHE A 470 11.22 -14.90 14.88
C PHE A 470 12.61 -14.30 14.62
N MET A 471 12.91 -13.89 13.38
CA MET A 471 14.15 -13.21 13.02
C MET A 471 13.87 -11.87 12.33
N ARG A 472 14.73 -10.87 12.57
CA ARG A 472 14.63 -9.59 11.87
C ARG A 472 14.94 -9.78 10.38
N PRO A 473 14.28 -9.02 9.48
CA PRO A 473 13.27 -7.99 9.75
C PRO A 473 11.82 -8.51 9.77
N PHE A 474 11.60 -9.83 9.85
CA PHE A 474 10.27 -10.44 9.70
C PHE A 474 9.51 -10.62 11.03
N ILE A 475 10.07 -10.15 12.14
CA ILE A 475 9.42 -10.16 13.44
C ILE A 475 8.20 -9.24 13.40
N PRO A 476 6.99 -9.71 13.78
CA PRO A 476 5.81 -8.84 13.94
C PRO A 476 6.03 -7.71 14.96
N ASP A 477 5.33 -6.60 14.76
CA ASP A 477 5.55 -5.39 15.54
C ASP A 477 5.13 -5.55 17.01
N LYS A 478 5.58 -4.62 17.88
CA LYS A 478 5.36 -4.64 19.33
C LYS A 478 3.89 -4.83 19.74
N ALA A 479 2.96 -4.30 18.94
CA ALA A 479 1.51 -4.41 19.17
C ALA A 479 0.89 -5.74 18.73
N ASN A 480 1.59 -6.55 17.92
CA ASN A 480 1.03 -7.73 17.23
C ASN A 480 1.84 -8.99 17.51
N THR A 481 2.15 -9.26 18.79
CA THR A 481 2.89 -10.48 19.12
C THR A 481 2.13 -11.70 18.63
N LEU A 482 2.86 -12.61 17.98
CA LEU A 482 2.31 -13.80 17.36
C LEU A 482 1.64 -14.69 18.45
N PRO A 483 0.33 -14.97 18.37
CA PRO A 483 -0.37 -15.75 19.40
C PRO A 483 0.20 -17.17 19.53
N ALA A 484 0.11 -17.78 20.72
CA ALA A 484 0.61 -19.14 20.94
C ALA A 484 -0.02 -20.19 19.97
N ASN A 485 -1.28 -19.97 19.58
CA ASN A 485 -2.02 -20.80 18.62
C ASN A 485 -1.92 -20.31 17.17
N TRP A 486 -0.93 -19.49 16.81
CA TRP A 486 -0.85 -18.85 15.48
C TRP A 486 -0.93 -19.82 14.30
N LYS A 487 -0.40 -21.06 14.42
CA LYS A 487 -0.50 -22.06 13.34
C LYS A 487 -1.95 -22.49 13.06
N ALA A 488 -2.79 -22.52 14.10
CA ALA A 488 -4.22 -22.77 13.94
C ALA A 488 -4.92 -21.58 13.27
N ILE A 489 -4.52 -20.35 13.63
CA ILE A 489 -5.03 -19.13 12.99
C ILE A 489 -4.62 -19.11 11.51
N LEU A 490 -3.35 -19.42 11.19
CA LEU A 490 -2.85 -19.54 9.82
C LEU A 490 -3.63 -20.57 9.01
N ARG A 491 -3.91 -21.74 9.61
CA ARG A 491 -4.75 -22.78 9.00
C ARG A 491 -6.12 -22.21 8.63
N SER A 492 -6.84 -21.63 9.59
CA SER A 492 -8.17 -21.07 9.33
C SER A 492 -8.14 -19.98 8.26
N TRP A 493 -7.13 -19.10 8.30
CA TRP A 493 -6.96 -18.04 7.31
C TRP A 493 -6.74 -18.56 5.89
N VAL A 494 -5.73 -19.41 5.68
CA VAL A 494 -5.37 -19.95 4.36
C VAL A 494 -6.44 -20.91 3.83
N SER A 495 -7.20 -21.55 4.71
CA SER A 495 -8.34 -22.39 4.30
C SER A 495 -9.54 -21.59 3.79
N GLY A 496 -9.51 -20.26 3.86
CA GLY A 496 -10.64 -19.44 3.46
C GLY A 496 -11.78 -19.38 4.48
N GLU A 497 -11.53 -19.66 5.75
CA GLU A 497 -12.57 -19.56 6.77
C GLU A 497 -13.03 -18.11 6.98
N ASP A 498 -14.28 -17.98 7.41
CA ASP A 498 -14.90 -16.70 7.73
C ASP A 498 -14.20 -16.05 8.94
N VAL A 499 -14.06 -14.73 8.92
CA VAL A 499 -13.44 -13.95 10.00
C VAL A 499 -14.15 -14.17 11.34
N ALA A 500 -15.46 -14.41 11.34
CA ALA A 500 -16.22 -14.75 12.55
C ALA A 500 -15.77 -16.07 13.19
N LYS A 501 -15.27 -17.03 12.40
CA LYS A 501 -14.71 -18.30 12.89
C LYS A 501 -13.26 -18.15 13.34
N ILE A 502 -12.48 -17.37 12.59
CA ILE A 502 -11.08 -17.05 12.94
C ILE A 502 -11.03 -16.26 14.25
N GLY A 503 -12.03 -15.42 14.50
CA GLY A 503 -12.10 -14.50 15.62
C GLY A 503 -11.60 -13.11 15.21
N PRO A 504 -12.44 -12.06 15.25
CA PRO A 504 -12.03 -10.69 14.89
C PRO A 504 -10.79 -10.18 15.65
N GLN A 505 -10.59 -10.65 16.89
CA GLN A 505 -9.41 -10.33 17.72
C GLN A 505 -8.09 -10.84 17.12
N ASN A 506 -8.14 -11.90 16.31
CA ASN A 506 -6.97 -12.51 15.68
C ASN A 506 -6.59 -11.83 14.35
N MET A 507 -7.45 -10.96 13.80
CA MET A 507 -7.21 -10.36 12.48
C MET A 507 -6.00 -9.45 12.44
N ARG A 508 -5.63 -8.80 13.55
CA ARG A 508 -4.39 -8.02 13.62
C ARG A 508 -3.14 -8.88 13.42
N ALA A 509 -3.12 -10.08 14.00
CA ALA A 509 -2.03 -11.04 13.80
C ALA A 509 -2.02 -11.57 12.36
N VAL A 510 -3.19 -11.78 11.75
CA VAL A 510 -3.29 -12.16 10.33
C VAL A 510 -2.72 -11.08 9.42
N GLU A 511 -3.09 -9.81 9.64
CA GLU A 511 -2.65 -8.68 8.82
C GLU A 511 -1.13 -8.43 8.91
N ASP A 512 -0.55 -8.41 10.12
CA ASP A 512 0.88 -8.13 10.27
C ASP A 512 1.72 -9.39 9.99
N ALA A 513 1.49 -10.48 10.73
CA ALA A 513 2.36 -11.65 10.64
C ALA A 513 2.21 -12.43 9.34
N PHE A 514 0.97 -12.61 8.85
CA PHE A 514 0.73 -13.46 7.68
C PHE A 514 0.74 -12.66 6.39
N THR A 515 -0.17 -11.71 6.20
CA THR A 515 -0.34 -11.02 4.91
C THR A 515 0.79 -10.04 4.59
N TYR A 516 1.54 -9.56 5.60
CA TYR A 516 2.71 -8.70 5.41
C TYR A 516 4.04 -9.43 5.64
N ARG A 517 4.40 -9.78 6.89
CA ARG A 517 5.75 -10.26 7.24
C ARG A 517 6.09 -11.61 6.61
N LEU A 518 5.19 -12.59 6.69
CA LEU A 518 5.42 -13.91 6.08
C LEU A 518 5.46 -13.83 4.55
N VAL A 519 4.57 -13.04 3.94
CA VAL A 519 4.61 -12.78 2.48
C VAL A 519 5.96 -12.17 2.08
N TRP A 520 6.43 -11.15 2.80
CA TRP A 520 7.76 -10.57 2.54
C TRP A 520 8.87 -11.61 2.67
N ALA A 521 8.84 -12.45 3.70
CA ALA A 521 9.85 -13.49 3.90
C ALA A 521 9.86 -14.53 2.77
N LEU A 522 8.69 -14.98 2.32
CA LEU A 522 8.55 -15.90 1.17
C LEU A 522 9.11 -15.27 -0.11
N GLU A 523 8.79 -14.00 -0.36
CA GLU A 523 9.25 -13.23 -1.51
C GLU A 523 10.76 -12.96 -1.48
N ALA A 524 11.34 -12.74 -0.30
CA ALA A 524 12.78 -12.64 -0.11
C ALA A 524 13.48 -13.93 -0.53
N ILE A 525 13.04 -15.09 0.00
CA ILE A 525 13.62 -16.40 -0.37
C ILE A 525 13.54 -16.62 -1.88
N ARG A 526 12.38 -16.34 -2.50
CA ARG A 526 12.20 -16.48 -3.95
C ARG A 526 13.16 -15.59 -4.73
N THR A 527 13.27 -14.31 -4.35
CA THR A 527 14.11 -13.32 -5.04
C THR A 527 15.59 -13.65 -4.91
N ARG A 528 16.01 -14.15 -3.73
CA ARG A 528 17.36 -14.72 -3.53
C ARG A 528 17.63 -15.82 -4.54
N ARG A 529 16.78 -16.84 -4.61
CA ARG A 529 16.95 -17.99 -5.51
C ARG A 529 17.10 -17.52 -6.97
N ILE A 530 16.21 -16.66 -7.44
CA ILE A 530 16.24 -16.10 -8.81
C ILE A 530 17.56 -15.37 -9.07
N SER A 531 18.01 -14.53 -8.13
CA SER A 531 19.28 -13.79 -8.26
C SER A 531 20.51 -14.70 -8.36
N LEU A 532 20.40 -15.92 -7.84
CA LEU A 532 21.44 -16.95 -7.87
C LEU A 532 21.28 -17.93 -9.04
N GLY A 533 20.40 -17.63 -10.00
CA GLY A 533 20.24 -18.41 -11.23
C GLY A 533 19.25 -19.58 -11.12
N TRP A 534 18.46 -19.66 -10.04
CA TRP A 534 17.36 -20.61 -9.97
C TRP A 534 16.21 -20.20 -10.89
N SER A 535 15.66 -21.19 -11.59
CA SER A 535 14.39 -21.10 -12.31
C SER A 535 13.41 -22.09 -11.69
N PRO A 536 12.15 -21.69 -11.44
CA PRO A 536 11.17 -22.59 -10.86
C PRO A 536 10.75 -23.69 -11.85
N ASP A 537 10.57 -24.90 -11.35
CA ASP A 537 10.01 -26.02 -12.14
C ASP A 537 8.48 -25.95 -12.22
N THR A 538 7.85 -25.30 -11.24
CA THR A 538 6.40 -25.06 -11.12
C THR A 538 6.09 -23.55 -11.13
N VAL A 539 4.83 -23.16 -10.91
CA VAL A 539 4.48 -21.74 -10.76
C VAL A 539 4.93 -21.27 -9.39
N ALA A 540 5.90 -20.34 -9.36
CA ALA A 540 6.40 -19.78 -8.13
C ALA A 540 5.50 -18.65 -7.58
N GLY A 541 5.46 -18.52 -6.26
CA GLY A 541 4.70 -17.46 -5.57
C GLY A 541 3.22 -17.78 -5.32
N GLY A 542 2.83 -19.04 -5.50
CA GLY A 542 1.50 -19.53 -5.15
C GLY A 542 1.25 -19.44 -3.65
N ALA A 543 2.24 -19.85 -2.84
CA ALA A 543 2.18 -19.81 -1.39
C ALA A 543 2.02 -18.38 -0.85
N ALA A 544 2.85 -17.44 -1.34
CA ALA A 544 2.76 -16.04 -0.95
C ALA A 544 1.39 -15.44 -1.32
N ALA A 545 0.84 -15.80 -2.49
CA ALA A 545 -0.49 -15.38 -2.90
C ALA A 545 -1.59 -15.95 -1.99
N ALA A 546 -1.52 -17.23 -1.66
CA ALA A 546 -2.47 -17.90 -0.78
C ALA A 546 -2.49 -17.27 0.62
N VAL A 547 -1.31 -17.00 1.20
CA VAL A 547 -1.18 -16.32 2.49
C VAL A 547 -1.70 -14.89 2.47
N GLU A 548 -1.36 -14.11 1.44
CA GLU A 548 -1.83 -12.72 1.31
C GLU A 548 -3.36 -12.66 1.21
N THR A 549 -3.96 -13.56 0.43
CA THR A 549 -5.38 -13.49 0.06
C THR A 549 -6.28 -14.36 0.93
N GLY A 550 -5.72 -15.19 1.82
CA GLY A 550 -6.48 -16.05 2.72
C GLY A 550 -7.34 -17.08 2.00
N VAL A 551 -6.82 -17.67 0.91
CA VAL A 551 -7.47 -18.73 0.14
C VAL A 551 -6.46 -19.81 -0.25
N PRO A 552 -6.86 -21.08 -0.38
CA PRO A 552 -5.91 -22.18 -0.43
C PRO A 552 -5.28 -22.42 -1.80
N GLN A 553 -5.88 -21.90 -2.87
CA GLN A 553 -5.45 -22.20 -4.23
C GLN A 553 -5.02 -20.94 -5.01
N PHE A 554 -3.93 -21.04 -5.75
CA PHE A 554 -3.34 -19.92 -6.49
C PHE A 554 -4.32 -19.24 -7.45
N MET A 555 -5.17 -20.01 -8.14
CA MET A 555 -6.20 -19.48 -9.05
C MET A 555 -7.19 -18.58 -8.31
N MET A 556 -7.55 -18.92 -7.06
CA MET A 556 -8.43 -18.10 -6.22
C MET A 556 -7.74 -16.77 -5.87
N SER A 557 -6.48 -16.83 -5.44
CA SER A 557 -5.67 -15.64 -5.13
C SER A 557 -5.50 -14.72 -6.34
N MET A 558 -5.34 -15.29 -7.54
CA MET A 558 -5.26 -14.54 -8.78
C MET A 558 -6.53 -13.73 -9.08
N LEU A 559 -7.73 -14.27 -8.82
CA LEU A 559 -8.98 -13.54 -8.99
C LEU A 559 -9.07 -12.34 -8.03
N ILE A 560 -8.67 -12.55 -6.76
CA ILE A 560 -8.68 -11.51 -5.74
C ILE A 560 -7.69 -10.40 -6.10
N ARG A 561 -6.45 -10.75 -6.46
CA ARG A 561 -5.43 -9.80 -6.92
C ARG A 561 -5.86 -9.06 -8.19
N ALA A 562 -6.63 -9.70 -9.07
CA ALA A 562 -7.21 -9.08 -10.25
C ALA A 562 -8.37 -8.10 -9.96
N GLY A 563 -8.85 -8.05 -8.71
CA GLY A 563 -9.84 -7.08 -8.25
C GLY A 563 -11.18 -7.69 -7.80
N LEU A 564 -11.32 -9.02 -7.71
CA LEU A 564 -12.50 -9.62 -7.10
C LEU A 564 -12.45 -9.41 -5.57
N PRO A 565 -13.38 -8.67 -4.95
CA PRO A 565 -13.24 -8.27 -3.55
C PRO A 565 -13.77 -9.32 -2.56
N SER A 566 -13.93 -10.58 -2.97
CA SER A 566 -14.51 -11.65 -2.14
C SER A 566 -13.74 -12.97 -2.28
N ARG A 567 -13.29 -13.51 -1.14
CA ARG A 567 -12.66 -14.83 -1.00
C ARG A 567 -13.69 -15.93 -1.25
N ARG A 568 -14.90 -15.80 -0.69
CA ARG A 568 -16.02 -16.72 -0.89
C ARG A 568 -16.36 -16.87 -2.38
N ALA A 569 -16.47 -15.75 -3.09
CA ALA A 569 -16.72 -15.75 -4.52
C ALA A 569 -15.59 -16.43 -5.30
N ALA A 570 -14.33 -16.13 -4.96
CA ALA A 570 -13.17 -16.72 -5.61
C ALA A 570 -13.11 -18.24 -5.40
N MET A 571 -13.31 -18.71 -4.17
CA MET A 571 -13.33 -20.13 -3.82
C MET A 571 -14.45 -20.85 -4.56
N ALA A 572 -15.69 -20.37 -4.45
CA ALA A 572 -16.85 -20.98 -5.10
C ALA A 572 -16.67 -21.03 -6.63
N ALA A 573 -16.16 -19.97 -7.26
CA ALA A 573 -15.94 -19.93 -8.70
C ALA A 573 -14.91 -20.97 -9.16
N VAL A 574 -13.82 -21.14 -8.41
CA VAL A 574 -12.74 -22.08 -8.75
C VAL A 574 -13.14 -23.52 -8.42
N GLU A 575 -13.84 -23.77 -7.32
CA GLU A 575 -14.32 -25.11 -6.94
C GLU A 575 -15.35 -25.67 -7.91
N ASP A 576 -16.27 -24.81 -8.38
CA ASP A 576 -17.35 -25.18 -9.29
C ASP A 576 -16.85 -25.35 -10.73
N ALA A 577 -16.12 -24.35 -11.27
CA ALA A 577 -15.67 -24.36 -12.66
C ALA A 577 -14.33 -25.08 -12.90
N LYS A 578 -13.56 -25.35 -11.84
CA LYS A 578 -12.24 -26.02 -11.87
C LYS A 578 -11.31 -25.51 -12.98
N PRO A 579 -11.07 -24.19 -13.06
CA PRO A 579 -10.24 -23.61 -14.10
C PRO A 579 -8.78 -23.98 -13.94
N VAL A 580 -8.04 -23.92 -15.05
CA VAL A 580 -6.58 -24.01 -15.05
C VAL A 580 -6.03 -22.77 -15.73
N PHE A 581 -5.56 -21.81 -14.93
CA PHE A 581 -4.81 -20.65 -15.39
C PHE A 581 -3.74 -20.31 -14.36
N VAL A 582 -2.57 -19.89 -14.85
CA VAL A 582 -1.43 -19.50 -14.01
C VAL A 582 -0.88 -18.13 -14.41
N THR A 583 -1.48 -17.51 -15.43
CA THR A 583 -1.14 -16.16 -15.90
C THR A 583 -2.39 -15.29 -16.03
N PRO A 584 -2.27 -13.96 -15.89
CA PRO A 584 -3.40 -13.05 -16.08
C PRO A 584 -4.06 -13.16 -17.47
N ALA A 585 -3.28 -13.55 -18.49
CA ALA A 585 -3.80 -13.75 -19.84
C ALA A 585 -4.71 -14.98 -19.93
N GLU A 586 -4.31 -16.10 -19.33
CA GLU A 586 -5.13 -17.33 -19.28
C GLU A 586 -6.39 -17.13 -18.44
N MET A 587 -6.28 -16.47 -17.28
CA MET A 587 -7.42 -16.10 -16.44
C MET A 587 -8.44 -15.28 -17.23
N ARG A 588 -7.97 -14.32 -18.03
CA ARG A 588 -8.84 -13.51 -18.88
C ARG A 588 -9.54 -14.34 -19.94
N VAL A 589 -8.84 -15.27 -20.60
CA VAL A 589 -9.44 -16.19 -21.58
C VAL A 589 -10.55 -17.02 -20.93
N TRP A 590 -10.33 -17.49 -19.70
CA TRP A 590 -11.34 -18.21 -18.93
C TRP A 590 -12.55 -17.32 -18.59
N LEU A 591 -12.34 -16.08 -18.15
CA LEU A 591 -13.43 -15.10 -17.89
C LEU A 591 -14.25 -14.77 -19.16
N GLU A 592 -13.61 -14.79 -20.34
CA GLU A 592 -14.25 -14.58 -21.65
C GLU A 592 -14.98 -15.82 -22.20
N SER A 593 -14.87 -16.99 -21.55
CA SER A 593 -15.48 -18.24 -22.03
C SER A 593 -17.02 -18.21 -22.03
N ASP A 594 -17.61 -18.99 -22.94
CA ASP A 594 -19.07 -19.14 -23.05
C ASP A 594 -19.67 -19.74 -21.77
N GLU A 595 -18.94 -20.66 -21.12
CA GLU A 595 -19.35 -21.28 -19.85
C GLU A 595 -19.47 -20.26 -18.72
N ILE A 596 -18.42 -19.47 -18.47
CA ILE A 596 -18.45 -18.44 -17.43
C ILE A 596 -19.44 -17.32 -17.76
N THR A 597 -19.64 -17.03 -19.05
CA THR A 597 -20.71 -16.12 -19.49
C THR A 597 -22.08 -16.66 -19.08
N ALA A 598 -22.37 -17.93 -19.40
CA ALA A 598 -23.65 -18.56 -19.06
C ALA A 598 -23.90 -18.62 -17.55
N TYR A 599 -22.88 -18.96 -16.74
CA TYR A 599 -23.00 -18.92 -15.28
C TYR A 599 -23.24 -17.50 -14.76
N THR A 600 -22.50 -16.51 -15.25
CA THR A 600 -22.70 -15.10 -14.85
C THR A 600 -24.11 -14.63 -15.21
N ASP A 601 -24.61 -14.97 -16.39
CA ASP A 601 -25.92 -14.56 -16.89
C ASP A 601 -27.10 -15.25 -16.16
N ALA A 602 -26.85 -16.37 -15.47
CA ALA A 602 -27.85 -17.03 -14.61
C ALA A 602 -28.20 -16.16 -13.38
N GLY A 603 -27.29 -15.30 -12.94
CA GLY A 603 -27.53 -14.28 -11.92
C GLY A 603 -27.38 -14.73 -10.46
N ASP A 604 -27.07 -15.99 -10.21
CA ASP A 604 -26.87 -16.59 -8.88
C ASP A 604 -25.50 -17.24 -8.67
N TRP A 605 -24.57 -17.04 -9.61
CA TRP A 605 -23.22 -17.60 -9.60
C TRP A 605 -22.15 -16.52 -9.33
N PRO A 606 -21.06 -16.81 -8.57
CA PRO A 606 -20.65 -18.10 -7.99
C PRO A 606 -21.51 -18.56 -6.81
N THR A 607 -22.09 -17.62 -6.08
CA THR A 607 -23.10 -17.87 -5.07
C THR A 607 -24.16 -16.77 -5.16
N PRO A 608 -25.40 -17.00 -4.66
CA PRO A 608 -26.45 -15.99 -4.71
C PRO A 608 -26.05 -14.67 -4.05
N ASP A 609 -25.28 -14.72 -2.96
CA ASP A 609 -24.82 -13.52 -2.24
C ASP A 609 -23.76 -12.75 -3.04
N THR A 610 -22.85 -13.46 -3.72
CA THR A 610 -21.67 -12.86 -4.35
C THR A 610 -21.82 -12.62 -5.86
N ALA A 611 -22.95 -13.00 -6.45
CA ALA A 611 -23.16 -12.93 -7.90
C ALA A 611 -23.03 -11.51 -8.46
N ALA A 612 -23.50 -10.51 -7.71
CA ALA A 612 -23.38 -9.11 -8.09
C ALA A 612 -21.91 -8.63 -8.09
N LEU A 613 -21.14 -9.01 -7.05
CA LEU A 613 -19.70 -8.72 -6.98
C LEU A 613 -18.96 -9.35 -8.16
N TRP A 614 -19.29 -10.60 -8.46
CA TRP A 614 -18.69 -11.35 -9.55
C TRP A 614 -18.98 -10.73 -10.93
N ALA A 615 -20.24 -10.45 -11.24
CA ALA A 615 -20.63 -9.89 -12.54
C ALA A 615 -19.93 -8.55 -12.82
N ARG A 616 -19.81 -7.71 -11.78
CA ARG A 616 -19.08 -6.44 -11.85
C ARG A 616 -17.57 -6.65 -12.02
N PHE A 617 -16.96 -7.50 -11.19
CA PHE A 617 -15.54 -7.87 -11.34
C PHE A 617 -15.25 -8.35 -12.75
N ARG A 618 -16.06 -9.27 -13.29
CA ARG A 618 -15.90 -9.78 -14.65
C ARG A 618 -16.00 -8.66 -15.67
N THR A 619 -16.99 -7.77 -15.55
CA THR A 619 -17.13 -6.62 -16.44
C THR A 619 -15.90 -5.70 -16.38
N GLU A 620 -15.40 -5.39 -15.20
CA GLU A 620 -14.22 -4.54 -14.98
C GLU A 620 -12.95 -5.20 -15.49
N ALA A 621 -12.71 -6.47 -15.18
CA ALA A 621 -11.59 -7.26 -15.68
C ALA A 621 -11.60 -7.36 -17.21
N LEU A 622 -12.78 -7.45 -17.84
CA LEU A 622 -12.91 -7.54 -19.30
C LEU A 622 -12.92 -6.18 -20.01
N SER A 623 -13.26 -5.10 -19.32
CA SER A 623 -13.24 -3.74 -19.87
C SER A 623 -11.90 -3.02 -19.65
N GLY A 624 -11.18 -3.35 -18.57
CA GLY A 624 -9.91 -2.75 -18.18
C GLY A 624 -8.71 -3.26 -18.98
N GLY A 625 -7.94 -2.34 -19.55
CA GLY A 625 -6.61 -2.58 -20.11
C GLY A 625 -6.44 -2.19 -21.57
N ILE A 626 -5.32 -1.52 -21.87
CA ILE A 626 -4.77 -1.41 -23.22
C ILE A 626 -4.56 -2.84 -23.73
N GLN A 627 -5.55 -3.37 -24.44
CA GLN A 627 -5.45 -4.71 -25.01
C GLN A 627 -4.31 -4.70 -26.04
N LYS A 628 -3.33 -5.59 -25.86
CA LYS A 628 -2.27 -5.85 -26.84
C LYS A 628 -2.94 -6.15 -28.18
N TRP A 629 -2.61 -5.39 -29.22
CA TRP A 629 -3.16 -5.64 -30.54
C TRP A 629 -2.59 -6.97 -31.05
N SER A 630 -3.46 -7.87 -31.51
CA SER A 630 -3.05 -9.07 -32.22
C SER A 630 -2.89 -8.76 -33.71
N VAL A 631 -1.96 -9.46 -34.35
CA VAL A 631 -1.79 -9.47 -35.80
C VAL A 631 -2.20 -10.85 -36.30
N GLU A 632 -3.27 -10.90 -37.09
CA GLU A 632 -3.85 -12.15 -37.58
C GLU A 632 -3.88 -12.14 -39.11
N HIS A 633 -3.52 -13.28 -39.71
CA HIS A 633 -3.46 -13.46 -41.16
C HIS A 633 -4.53 -14.44 -41.62
N TYR A 634 -5.27 -14.05 -42.64
CA TYR A 634 -6.38 -14.80 -43.20
C TYR A 634 -6.27 -14.92 -44.71
N LYS A 635 -6.86 -15.99 -45.27
CA LYS A 635 -7.10 -16.13 -46.71
C LYS A 635 -8.59 -16.27 -46.94
N ARG A 636 -9.23 -15.32 -47.63
CA ARG A 636 -10.70 -15.25 -47.76
C ARG A 636 -11.12 -14.97 -49.20
N LEU A 637 -12.20 -15.63 -49.62
CA LEU A 637 -12.71 -15.59 -51.00
C LEU A 637 -13.70 -14.45 -51.19
N LEU A 638 -13.54 -13.72 -52.29
CA LEU A 638 -14.51 -12.74 -52.79
C LEU A 638 -15.69 -13.44 -53.47
N ASP A 639 -16.87 -12.88 -53.30
CA ASP A 639 -18.10 -13.25 -53.99
C ASP A 639 -18.23 -12.44 -55.29
N ILE A 640 -17.38 -12.77 -56.27
CA ILE A 640 -17.35 -12.13 -57.59
C ILE A 640 -16.98 -13.15 -58.67
N ALA A 641 -17.47 -12.94 -59.90
CA ALA A 641 -17.17 -13.80 -61.04
C ALA A 641 -15.77 -13.55 -61.62
N VAL A 642 -15.36 -12.29 -61.72
CA VAL A 642 -14.07 -11.86 -62.30
C VAL A 642 -13.12 -11.41 -61.19
N ALA A 643 -11.89 -11.90 -61.22
CA ALA A 643 -10.88 -11.51 -60.23
C ALA A 643 -10.51 -10.02 -60.35
N PRO A 644 -10.43 -9.27 -59.24
CA PRO A 644 -9.91 -7.91 -59.27
C PRO A 644 -8.41 -7.86 -59.60
N PRO A 645 -7.88 -6.69 -59.99
CA PRO A 645 -6.45 -6.51 -60.24
C PRO A 645 -5.59 -6.85 -59.02
N ALA A 646 -4.35 -7.28 -59.25
CA ALA A 646 -3.38 -7.45 -58.18
C ALA A 646 -3.09 -6.10 -57.51
N GLY A 647 -2.99 -6.07 -56.18
CA GLY A 647 -2.79 -4.82 -55.45
C GLY A 647 -3.08 -4.90 -53.96
N LEU A 648 -2.98 -3.73 -53.32
CA LEU A 648 -3.33 -3.49 -51.92
C LEU A 648 -4.72 -2.86 -51.83
N TYR A 649 -5.50 -3.39 -50.90
CA TYR A 649 -6.89 -3.05 -50.69
C TYR A 649 -7.16 -2.84 -49.20
N ARG A 650 -8.26 -2.17 -48.89
CA ARG A 650 -8.83 -2.12 -47.55
C ARG A 650 -9.95 -3.15 -47.45
N ILE A 651 -10.26 -3.54 -46.22
CA ILE A 651 -11.41 -4.39 -45.94
C ILE A 651 -12.28 -3.64 -44.94
N VAL A 652 -13.56 -3.51 -45.26
CA VAL A 652 -14.53 -2.76 -44.45
C VAL A 652 -15.73 -3.66 -44.22
N THR A 653 -16.16 -3.78 -42.97
CA THR A 653 -17.45 -4.40 -42.64
C THR A 653 -18.47 -3.28 -42.46
N ASP A 654 -19.59 -3.37 -43.17
CA ASP A 654 -20.69 -2.43 -43.03
C ASP A 654 -21.44 -2.70 -41.71
N GLU A 655 -21.64 -1.65 -40.90
CA GLU A 655 -22.36 -1.73 -39.62
C GLU A 655 -23.85 -2.05 -39.81
N GLY A 656 -24.41 -1.77 -40.99
CA GLY A 656 -25.82 -2.00 -41.28
C GLY A 656 -26.17 -3.45 -41.60
N ASP A 657 -25.59 -4.01 -42.67
CA ASP A 657 -25.94 -5.34 -43.18
C ASP A 657 -24.96 -6.45 -42.74
N GLY A 658 -23.89 -6.08 -42.01
CA GLY A 658 -22.86 -6.98 -41.53
C GLY A 658 -22.00 -7.59 -42.63
N ARG A 659 -22.11 -7.14 -43.88
CA ARG A 659 -21.31 -7.65 -45.00
C ARG A 659 -19.91 -7.05 -44.95
N THR A 660 -18.93 -7.91 -45.21
CA THR A 660 -17.53 -7.51 -45.33
C THR A 660 -17.18 -7.32 -46.80
N TRP A 661 -16.61 -6.17 -47.12
CA TRP A 661 -16.28 -5.71 -48.45
C TRP A 661 -14.78 -5.50 -48.61
N LEU A 662 -14.26 -5.88 -49.78
CA LEU A 662 -12.98 -5.40 -50.26
C LEU A 662 -13.19 -4.04 -50.92
N THR A 663 -12.42 -3.04 -50.51
CA THR A 663 -12.48 -1.68 -51.06
C THR A 663 -11.11 -1.21 -51.50
N THR A 664 -11.08 -0.23 -52.40
CA THR A 664 -9.85 0.52 -52.72
C THR A 664 -9.39 1.35 -51.51
N PRO A 665 -8.16 1.88 -51.52
CA PRO A 665 -7.66 2.74 -50.44
C PRO A 665 -8.49 4.01 -50.18
N ASP A 666 -9.22 4.50 -51.19
CA ASP A 666 -10.17 5.62 -51.15
C ASP A 666 -11.63 5.17 -50.87
N TYR A 667 -11.83 3.96 -50.34
CA TYR A 667 -13.12 3.41 -49.91
C TYR A 667 -14.15 3.12 -51.01
N GLN A 668 -13.73 2.99 -52.27
CA GLN A 668 -14.63 2.50 -53.33
C GLN A 668 -14.81 0.99 -53.23
N GLN A 669 -16.04 0.51 -53.25
CA GLN A 669 -16.37 -0.91 -53.15
C GLN A 669 -15.89 -1.67 -54.40
N VAL A 670 -15.14 -2.76 -54.19
CA VAL A 670 -14.65 -3.64 -55.25
C VAL A 670 -15.49 -4.90 -55.33
N ALA A 671 -15.60 -5.64 -54.22
CA ALA A 671 -16.39 -6.87 -54.13
C ALA A 671 -16.68 -7.26 -52.67
N ALA A 672 -17.78 -7.96 -52.41
CA ALA A 672 -18.07 -8.53 -51.10
C ALA A 672 -17.29 -9.83 -50.88
N PHE A 673 -17.07 -10.23 -49.62
CA PHE A 673 -16.55 -11.55 -49.27
C PHE A 673 -17.68 -12.59 -49.15
N LYS A 674 -17.42 -13.85 -49.53
CA LYS A 674 -18.39 -14.97 -49.43
C LYS A 674 -18.94 -15.18 -48.02
N LYS A 675 -18.17 -14.85 -46.99
CA LYS A 675 -18.55 -14.91 -45.57
C LYS A 675 -18.14 -13.61 -44.88
N PRO A 676 -19.00 -13.04 -44.02
CA PRO A 676 -18.66 -11.84 -43.28
C PRO A 676 -17.63 -12.11 -42.18
N ALA A 677 -16.85 -11.08 -41.86
CA ALA A 677 -15.96 -11.02 -40.71
C ALA A 677 -16.75 -10.45 -39.53
N VAL A 678 -16.87 -11.22 -38.45
CA VAL A 678 -17.48 -10.75 -37.20
C VAL A 678 -16.35 -10.34 -36.27
N ASP A 679 -16.17 -9.03 -36.14
CA ASP A 679 -15.18 -8.44 -35.25
C ASP A 679 -15.89 -7.77 -34.05
N PRO A 680 -15.71 -8.28 -32.82
CA PRO A 680 -16.37 -7.72 -31.64
C PRO A 680 -15.78 -6.36 -31.21
N LYS A 681 -14.63 -5.94 -31.76
CA LYS A 681 -13.96 -4.68 -31.40
C LYS A 681 -13.39 -3.95 -32.62
N PRO A 682 -13.15 -2.62 -32.55
CA PRO A 682 -12.53 -1.89 -33.65
C PRO A 682 -11.14 -2.42 -34.01
N SER A 683 -10.91 -2.68 -35.29
CA SER A 683 -9.65 -3.22 -35.83
C SER A 683 -9.31 -2.62 -37.18
N LEU A 684 -8.02 -2.63 -37.53
CA LEU A 684 -7.54 -2.27 -38.86
C LEU A 684 -7.46 -3.53 -39.73
N PHE A 685 -8.02 -3.44 -40.94
CA PHE A 685 -7.92 -4.51 -41.93
C PHE A 685 -7.26 -4.03 -43.21
N SER A 686 -6.41 -4.87 -43.78
CA SER A 686 -5.89 -4.70 -45.14
C SER A 686 -5.98 -6.00 -45.91
N GLY A 687 -6.19 -5.91 -47.22
CA GLY A 687 -6.23 -7.05 -48.13
C GLY A 687 -5.14 -6.93 -49.19
N ARG A 688 -4.49 -8.03 -49.53
CA ARG A 688 -3.58 -8.12 -50.67
C ARG A 688 -4.06 -9.18 -51.64
N LEU A 689 -4.12 -8.81 -52.93
CA LEU A 689 -4.33 -9.74 -54.02
C LEU A 689 -2.99 -9.97 -54.73
N PRO A 690 -2.38 -11.18 -54.63
CA PRO A 690 -1.06 -11.46 -55.21
C PRO A 690 -1.08 -11.64 -56.73
N GLY A 691 -2.25 -11.70 -57.37
CA GLY A 691 -2.42 -11.96 -58.80
C GLY A 691 -3.90 -11.93 -59.20
N ASN A 692 -4.23 -12.47 -60.37
CA ASN A 692 -5.60 -12.54 -60.90
C ASN A 692 -6.42 -13.65 -60.20
N THR A 693 -6.56 -13.54 -58.88
CA THR A 693 -7.24 -14.49 -58.00
C THR A 693 -8.40 -13.83 -57.26
N ARG A 694 -9.34 -14.65 -56.76
CA ARG A 694 -10.43 -14.21 -55.88
C ARG A 694 -10.11 -14.43 -54.40
N LEU A 695 -8.93 -14.97 -54.09
CA LEU A 695 -8.45 -15.24 -52.75
C LEU A 695 -7.61 -14.07 -52.24
N VAL A 696 -8.15 -13.33 -51.29
CA VAL A 696 -7.47 -12.19 -50.65
C VAL A 696 -6.65 -12.67 -49.46
N GLU A 697 -5.38 -12.26 -49.41
CA GLU A 697 -4.54 -12.34 -48.21
C GLU A 697 -4.93 -11.16 -47.31
N ALA A 698 -5.75 -11.42 -46.30
CA ALA A 698 -6.23 -10.41 -45.37
C ALA A 698 -5.37 -10.37 -44.10
N LEU A 699 -4.98 -9.17 -43.70
CA LEU A 699 -4.28 -8.88 -42.46
C LEU A 699 -5.22 -8.08 -41.55
N ARG A 700 -5.42 -8.56 -40.33
CA ARG A 700 -6.10 -7.84 -39.26
C ARG A 700 -5.09 -7.43 -38.20
N VAL A 701 -5.13 -6.17 -37.78
CA VAL A 701 -4.40 -5.65 -36.64
C VAL A 701 -5.41 -4.99 -35.71
N GLY A 702 -5.67 -5.59 -34.56
CA GLY A 702 -6.77 -5.14 -33.72
C GLY A 702 -6.87 -5.81 -32.37
N ARG A 703 -7.91 -5.47 -31.61
CA ARG A 703 -8.14 -5.96 -30.24
C ARG A 703 -9.07 -7.18 -30.25
N GLY A 704 -8.81 -8.19 -29.43
CA GLY A 704 -9.65 -9.40 -29.37
C GLY A 704 -9.48 -10.35 -30.57
N LYS A 705 -10.26 -11.43 -30.62
CA LYS A 705 -10.22 -12.44 -31.71
C LYS A 705 -11.30 -12.19 -32.74
N LEU A 706 -10.94 -12.24 -34.03
CA LEU A 706 -11.90 -12.20 -35.13
C LEU A 706 -12.52 -13.57 -35.38
N ARG A 707 -13.84 -13.60 -35.60
CA ARG A 707 -14.51 -14.77 -36.18
C ARG A 707 -14.78 -14.52 -37.66
N TRP A 708 -13.96 -15.12 -38.53
CA TRP A 708 -14.17 -15.08 -39.98
C TRP A 708 -14.22 -16.50 -40.55
N PRO A 709 -15.39 -17.06 -40.85
CA PRO A 709 -15.50 -18.42 -41.40
C PRO A 709 -14.78 -18.55 -42.75
N GLN A 710 -14.20 -19.72 -43.03
CA GLN A 710 -13.81 -20.08 -44.39
C GLN A 710 -15.07 -20.40 -45.21
N ALA A 711 -15.05 -20.06 -46.48
CA ALA A 711 -16.02 -20.55 -47.45
C ALA A 711 -15.38 -21.75 -48.15
N ASP A 712 -16.16 -22.80 -48.38
CA ASP A 712 -15.75 -23.87 -49.29
C ASP A 712 -15.48 -23.25 -50.67
N ALA A 713 -14.41 -23.71 -51.31
CA ALA A 713 -13.83 -23.11 -52.52
C ALA A 713 -14.85 -22.96 -53.64
#